data_AF-A0A3D9GCW3-F1
#
_entry.id   AF-A0A3D9GCW3-F1
#
_cell.length_a   1.000
_cell.length_b   1.000
_cell.length_c   1.000
_cell.angle_alpha   90.00
_cell.angle_beta   90.00
_cell.angle_gamma   90.00
#
_symmetry.space_group_name_H-M   'P 1'
#
loop_
_entity.id
_entity.type
_entity.pdbx_description
1 polymer ?
#
loop_
_entity_poly.entity_id
_entity_poly.type
_entity_poly.pdbx_seq_one_letter_code
_entity_poly.pdbx_strand_id
1 'polypeptide(L)'
;MAKAPEEVKVWEERVEIPTYEAGKPDPNPMFLEKRVYQGSSGRVYPLPVIDKIYDEKVSKSYRIIFLENEYVQIQVMPEIGGRIYRAVDKTNGYDFVYHNQVIKPALVGLAGPWISGGIEFNWPQHHRPNTFGEVEHTIEHHPDGSATVWVGEIDRMYGTKVTTGFTLHPGKAYLEIQAQLYNRTAAPQTFLWWANPAVAVNDHTQSVFPPDVHAVFDHGKRDVSKFPIATGTYYKMDYSAGVDISKYSNIPVPTSYMAYHSDYNFVGGYDHGVGAGLLHVANRHVSPGKKQWTWGHGEFGQAWDRNLTDEDGPYIELMTGVYTDNQPDFSWLAPYEEKSFKQYFMPYKKIGLVKNASIDAAVNLETADGQALVQVYATSVFEQARVLLKSAGQIVLDKTVKLSPSDVFQAEVNIGAEVREEELRVIVLDADGRELVSYRPMPKKIEQIPDPAKAIEAPEQLQSTEALYLAGLHLEQYRHATREPEAYYLEGLKRDPGDIRLNNAYGLLLLRRGCFEESEVYFRKAIETLTRHNARPYDSEPFYYLGQTLKWQGRLEEAYAAFYKSVWTGAWQAAGYFALAQIACGQAQYDEALELVDRSLNVQYRHYKARHLKSVILRRLGRAAEAETLVRETIRIDPVEFAARNELIAVYRETGRTAEAQEALGSLAGLMRGDAHNYIALAQDYADAGQYADALEVLGRIAAPEQPGVYPMVRYYQASWSRKNGQDEQADAYDELAAAADPAYCFPNTLHDYAVLQEAAALRPEDAKARYYLGNLLYDKKLHAEAAACWEASVALDGSFATPYRNLALAYYNKLNRPDDAQAALETAFRLNPADARVFYELDQLYKKTGRPPESRLQALESHRELVELRDDLYLEYLTLHNMLNRHEEALSLILARSFHPWEGGEGKVPAQYVTARVEIAKRLLNEGRAEEAAEQLLLAKQYPLNIGEGKLEGAQENNIDYYLGVAYGLLGRQEEAQNALLQASQGLEEPASAMYYNDQPPHMIFYQGAALRRLGREAEARSRFNKLVDYGEKHLFDRPQIDYFAVSLPDFLVFEDDLHKRNEIHCHYMMGLGQLGLGRIREAEEHFRQALALEPHHQGAAQHLELCRTGI
;
A
#
# COMPACT_ATOMS: atom_id res chain seq x y z
N MET A 1 -0.87 49.40 -22.68
CA MET A 1 -0.86 49.04 -21.24
C MET A 1 -1.02 47.54 -21.19
N ALA A 2 -0.02 46.80 -20.66
CA ALA A 2 -0.16 45.37 -20.45
C ALA A 2 -1.30 45.16 -19.44
N LYS A 3 -2.28 44.30 -19.80
CA LYS A 3 -3.30 43.83 -18.85
C LYS A 3 -2.53 43.24 -17.66
N ALA A 4 -2.89 43.59 -16.42
CA ALA A 4 -2.32 42.91 -15.26
C ALA A 4 -2.48 41.40 -15.46
N PRO A 5 -1.46 40.57 -15.14
CA PRO A 5 -1.60 39.12 -15.27
C PRO A 5 -2.85 38.68 -14.49
N GLU A 6 -3.68 37.83 -15.10
CA GLU A 6 -4.83 37.26 -14.40
C GLU A 6 -4.31 36.38 -13.27
N GLU A 7 -4.66 36.71 -12.03
CA GLU A 7 -4.17 35.97 -10.85
C GLU A 7 -4.95 34.66 -10.67
N VAL A 8 -4.24 33.59 -10.29
CA VAL A 8 -4.86 32.33 -9.86
C VAL A 8 -5.64 32.58 -8.58
N LYS A 9 -6.90 32.16 -8.57
CA LYS A 9 -7.76 32.25 -7.40
C LYS A 9 -7.55 31.02 -6.53
N VAL A 10 -7.37 31.25 -5.22
CA VAL A 10 -7.35 30.19 -4.22
C VAL A 10 -8.29 30.54 -3.09
N TRP A 11 -9.15 29.60 -2.70
CA TRP A 11 -10.04 29.77 -1.56
C TRP A 11 -10.38 28.41 -0.94
N GLU A 12 -10.86 28.44 0.30
CA GLU A 12 -11.27 27.26 1.05
C GLU A 12 -12.78 27.30 1.28
N GLU A 13 -13.47 26.19 1.06
CA GLU A 13 -14.89 26.03 1.36
C GLU A 13 -15.17 24.72 2.10
N ARG A 14 -16.28 24.70 2.85
CA ARG A 14 -16.88 23.49 3.39
C ARG A 14 -17.92 23.00 2.39
N VAL A 15 -17.70 21.81 1.83
CA VAL A 15 -18.57 21.18 0.83
C VAL A 15 -19.26 19.99 1.46
N GLU A 16 -20.59 19.95 1.36
CA GLU A 16 -21.40 18.81 1.78
C GLU A 16 -21.31 17.71 0.72
N ILE A 17 -20.72 16.57 1.08
CA ILE A 17 -20.57 15.42 0.18
C ILE A 17 -21.29 14.22 0.82
N PRO A 18 -22.20 13.55 0.08
CA PRO A 18 -22.77 12.30 0.53
C PRO A 18 -21.67 11.28 0.88
N THR A 19 -21.77 10.63 2.03
CA THR A 19 -20.69 9.81 2.58
C THR A 19 -21.22 8.57 3.26
N TYR A 20 -20.63 7.43 2.92
CA TYR A 20 -20.70 6.21 3.71
C TYR A 20 -19.54 6.24 4.71
N GLU A 21 -19.83 6.39 5.99
CA GLU A 21 -18.77 6.62 6.97
C GLU A 21 -17.94 5.35 7.24
N ALA A 22 -16.64 5.54 7.44
CA ALA A 22 -15.79 4.51 8.01
C ALA A 22 -16.15 4.28 9.48
N GLY A 23 -16.00 3.04 9.94
CA GLY A 23 -16.17 2.63 11.32
C GLY A 23 -15.13 3.24 12.25
N LYS A 24 -15.28 2.95 13.55
CA LYS A 24 -14.27 3.37 14.54
C LYS A 24 -12.98 2.56 14.35
N PRO A 25 -11.79 3.17 14.50
CA PRO A 25 -10.54 2.44 14.52
C PRO A 25 -10.51 1.42 15.66
N ASP A 26 -9.80 0.31 15.46
CA ASP A 26 -9.56 -0.69 16.49
C ASP A 26 -8.59 -0.13 17.54
N PRO A 27 -8.93 -0.19 18.85
CA PRO A 27 -8.07 0.29 19.91
C PRO A 27 -6.86 -0.62 20.16
N ASN A 28 -6.88 -1.86 19.67
CA ASN A 28 -5.81 -2.85 19.84
C ASN A 28 -4.79 -2.76 18.69
N PRO A 29 -3.48 -2.97 18.97
CA PRO A 29 -2.46 -2.97 17.93
C PRO A 29 -2.56 -4.20 17.02
N MET A 30 -2.24 -4.05 15.73
CA MET A 30 -2.25 -5.16 14.76
C MET A 30 -0.84 -5.52 14.30
N PHE A 31 -0.39 -6.74 14.64
CA PHE A 31 0.93 -7.27 14.27
C PHE A 31 0.83 -8.24 13.10
N LEU A 32 0.94 -7.73 11.87
CA LEU A 32 0.74 -8.49 10.63
C LEU A 32 2.07 -8.76 9.92
N GLU A 33 2.95 -9.56 10.53
CA GLU A 33 4.33 -9.73 10.05
C GLU A 33 4.44 -10.45 8.70
N LYS A 34 3.54 -11.41 8.43
CA LYS A 34 3.54 -12.23 7.22
C LYS A 34 2.48 -11.83 6.20
N ARG A 35 1.72 -10.75 6.44
CA ARG A 35 0.71 -10.27 5.50
C ARG A 35 1.41 -9.77 4.25
N VAL A 36 1.06 -10.35 3.10
CA VAL A 36 1.52 -9.87 1.79
C VAL A 36 0.49 -8.88 1.27
N TYR A 37 0.93 -7.67 0.98
CA TYR A 37 0.09 -6.58 0.52
C TYR A 37 0.73 -5.88 -0.68
N GLN A 38 0.10 -6.03 -1.84
CA GLN A 38 0.58 -5.49 -3.12
C GLN A 38 2.05 -5.87 -3.41
N GLY A 39 2.45 -7.10 -3.08
CA GLY A 39 3.79 -7.66 -3.26
C GLY A 39 4.85 -7.19 -2.24
N SER A 40 4.45 -6.43 -1.22
CA SER A 40 5.31 -5.95 -0.13
C SER A 40 4.70 -6.30 1.23
N SER A 41 5.33 -5.89 2.33
CA SER A 41 4.80 -6.08 3.68
C SER A 41 3.48 -5.34 3.89
N GLY A 42 2.46 -6.07 4.35
CA GLY A 42 1.17 -5.54 4.80
C GLY A 42 1.14 -5.13 6.26
N ARG A 43 2.31 -4.87 6.86
CA ARG A 43 2.44 -4.35 8.23
C ARG A 43 1.68 -3.03 8.35
N VAL A 44 0.89 -2.92 9.43
CA VAL A 44 0.08 -1.74 9.73
C VAL A 44 0.56 -1.00 10.98
N TYR A 45 1.21 -1.67 11.93
CA TYR A 45 1.75 -1.04 13.14
C TYR A 45 2.76 0.08 12.77
N PRO A 46 2.59 1.33 13.26
CA PRO A 46 1.81 1.74 14.45
C PRO A 46 0.46 2.43 14.17
N LEU A 47 -0.22 2.09 13.08
CA LEU A 47 -1.53 2.66 12.76
C LEU A 47 -2.66 1.75 13.27
N PRO A 48 -3.76 2.33 13.78
CA PRO A 48 -4.97 1.56 14.01
C PRO A 48 -5.60 1.12 12.69
N VAL A 49 -6.28 -0.02 12.70
CA VAL A 49 -7.02 -0.55 11.57
C VAL A 49 -8.50 -0.22 11.73
N ILE A 50 -9.17 0.14 10.64
CA ILE A 50 -10.64 0.23 10.60
C ILE A 50 -11.13 -0.91 9.70
N ASP A 51 -12.09 -1.69 10.17
CA ASP A 51 -12.59 -2.89 9.49
C ASP A 51 -14.10 -2.91 9.31
N LYS A 52 -14.72 -1.73 9.39
CA LYS A 52 -16.14 -1.53 9.14
C LYS A 52 -16.37 -0.32 8.27
N ILE A 53 -17.30 -0.44 7.34
CA ILE A 53 -17.93 0.66 6.62
C ILE A 53 -19.42 0.62 6.98
N TYR A 54 -20.05 1.79 7.15
CA TYR A 54 -21.49 1.85 7.42
C TYR A 54 -22.30 1.86 6.13
N ASP A 55 -23.46 1.21 6.15
CA ASP A 55 -24.38 1.09 5.01
C ASP A 55 -25.19 2.37 4.72
N GLU A 56 -25.28 3.27 5.69
CA GLU A 56 -26.09 4.48 5.57
C GLU A 56 -25.26 5.65 5.07
N LYS A 57 -25.73 6.25 3.98
CA LYS A 57 -25.16 7.47 3.41
C LYS A 57 -25.67 8.69 4.17
N VAL A 58 -24.76 9.51 4.68
CA VAL A 58 -25.05 10.77 5.37
C VAL A 58 -24.44 11.96 4.62
N SER A 59 -25.00 13.16 4.80
CA SER A 59 -24.34 14.39 4.35
C SER A 59 -23.21 14.72 5.31
N LYS A 60 -21.99 14.85 4.80
CA LYS A 60 -20.81 15.20 5.59
C LYS A 60 -20.08 16.39 5.01
N SER A 61 -19.68 17.29 5.89
CA SER A 61 -18.98 18.52 5.55
C SER A 61 -17.48 18.30 5.43
N TYR A 62 -16.92 18.48 4.24
CA TYR A 62 -15.48 18.36 3.97
C TYR A 62 -14.85 19.71 3.65
N ARG A 63 -13.62 19.92 4.11
CA ARG A 63 -12.79 21.04 3.72
C ARG A 63 -12.19 20.79 2.33
N ILE A 64 -12.52 21.66 1.39
CA ILE A 64 -11.97 21.64 0.03
C ILE A 64 -11.25 22.96 -0.24
N ILE A 65 -10.03 22.85 -0.75
CA ILE A 65 -9.24 24.00 -1.22
C ILE A 65 -9.31 24.02 -2.74
N PHE A 66 -9.78 25.13 -3.29
CA PHE A 66 -9.91 25.33 -4.72
C PHE A 66 -8.73 26.10 -5.26
N LEU A 67 -8.15 25.66 -6.37
CA LEU A 67 -7.29 26.47 -7.22
C LEU A 67 -7.97 26.66 -8.58
N GLU A 68 -8.04 27.88 -9.07
CA GLU A 68 -8.68 28.16 -10.35
C GLU A 68 -7.93 29.20 -11.18
N ASN A 69 -7.76 28.90 -12.48
CA ASN A 69 -7.33 29.85 -13.49
C ASN A 69 -8.32 29.91 -14.68
N GLU A 70 -7.90 30.46 -15.81
CA GLU A 70 -8.73 30.63 -17.02
C GLU A 70 -9.19 29.31 -17.62
N TYR A 71 -8.42 28.23 -17.43
CA TYR A 71 -8.58 26.96 -18.16
C TYR A 71 -8.93 25.77 -17.26
N VAL A 72 -8.44 25.73 -16.03
CA VAL A 72 -8.64 24.58 -15.13
C VAL A 72 -9.07 25.01 -13.74
N GLN A 73 -9.82 24.13 -13.08
CA GLN A 73 -10.15 24.20 -11.65
C GLN A 73 -9.73 22.90 -10.98
N ILE A 74 -9.01 23.01 -9.87
CA ILE A 74 -8.50 21.89 -9.08
C ILE A 74 -9.09 21.98 -7.68
N GLN A 75 -9.53 20.84 -7.15
CA GLN A 75 -10.05 20.70 -5.79
C GLN A 75 -9.13 19.76 -5.01
N VAL A 76 -8.52 20.26 -3.93
CA VAL A 76 -7.67 19.50 -3.02
C VAL A 76 -8.43 19.25 -1.72
N MET A 77 -8.40 18.01 -1.22
CA MET A 77 -9.09 17.60 0.00
C MET A 77 -8.09 17.19 1.10
N PRO A 78 -7.70 18.12 2.01
CA PRO A 78 -6.77 17.82 3.09
C PRO A 78 -7.25 16.75 4.07
N GLU A 79 -8.56 16.64 4.29
CA GLU A 79 -9.15 15.73 5.29
C GLU A 79 -9.11 14.25 4.88
N ILE A 80 -8.84 13.92 3.60
CA ILE A 80 -8.69 12.54 3.10
C ILE A 80 -7.41 12.42 2.27
N GLY A 81 -6.27 12.36 2.97
CA GLY A 81 -4.96 12.11 2.41
C GLY A 81 -4.35 13.27 1.62
N GLY A 82 -4.98 14.45 1.59
CA GLY A 82 -4.50 15.57 0.77
C GLY A 82 -4.57 15.33 -0.72
N ARG A 83 -5.46 14.44 -1.16
CA ARG A 83 -5.65 14.07 -2.56
C ARG A 83 -6.19 15.23 -3.38
N ILE A 84 -5.96 15.17 -4.69
CA ILE A 84 -6.73 15.97 -5.64
C ILE A 84 -8.07 15.26 -5.80
N TYR A 85 -9.14 15.85 -5.27
CA TYR A 85 -10.49 15.27 -5.30
C TYR A 85 -11.13 15.39 -6.68
N ARG A 86 -10.90 16.51 -7.37
CA ARG A 86 -11.46 16.80 -8.70
C ARG A 86 -10.53 17.70 -9.50
N ALA A 87 -10.43 17.48 -10.80
CA ALA A 87 -9.75 18.39 -11.72
C ALA A 87 -10.56 18.55 -13.01
N VAL A 88 -10.96 19.79 -13.31
CA VAL A 88 -11.90 20.12 -14.40
C VAL A 88 -11.23 20.99 -15.43
N ASP A 89 -11.43 20.66 -16.70
CA ASP A 89 -11.13 21.53 -17.82
C ASP A 89 -12.34 22.45 -18.08
N LYS A 90 -12.18 23.74 -17.75
CA LYS A 90 -13.23 24.75 -17.85
C LYS A 90 -13.58 25.11 -19.29
N THR A 91 -12.75 24.76 -20.26
CA THR A 91 -12.98 25.13 -21.67
C THR A 91 -13.99 24.21 -22.35
N ASN A 92 -14.23 23.01 -21.81
CA ASN A 92 -15.24 22.06 -22.30
C ASN A 92 -16.06 21.37 -21.19
N GLY A 93 -15.80 21.65 -19.91
CA GLY A 93 -16.49 21.06 -18.76
C GLY A 93 -16.10 19.61 -18.48
N TYR A 94 -15.00 19.11 -19.05
CA TYR A 94 -14.56 17.72 -18.88
C TYR A 94 -13.76 17.54 -17.60
N ASP A 95 -14.19 16.60 -16.76
CA ASP A 95 -13.42 16.12 -15.60
C ASP A 95 -12.28 15.22 -16.08
N PHE A 96 -11.09 15.81 -16.26
CA PHE A 96 -9.90 15.07 -16.69
C PHE A 96 -9.26 14.27 -15.56
N VAL A 97 -9.74 14.43 -14.33
CA VAL A 97 -9.56 13.52 -13.21
C VAL A 97 -10.94 13.13 -12.72
N TYR A 98 -11.17 11.81 -12.56
CA TYR A 98 -12.46 11.24 -12.19
C TYR A 98 -13.00 11.86 -10.89
N HIS A 99 -14.20 12.43 -11.00
CA HIS A 99 -14.94 13.03 -9.91
C HIS A 99 -15.96 12.04 -9.38
N ASN A 100 -15.70 11.47 -8.21
CA ASN A 100 -16.68 10.68 -7.48
C ASN A 100 -17.54 11.62 -6.63
N GLN A 101 -18.84 11.66 -6.85
CA GLN A 101 -19.77 12.55 -6.14
C GLN A 101 -20.14 12.05 -4.74
N VAL A 102 -19.70 10.84 -4.37
CA VAL A 102 -19.89 10.23 -3.05
C VAL A 102 -18.56 9.81 -2.44
N ILE A 103 -18.39 10.01 -1.13
CA ILE A 103 -17.30 9.39 -0.38
C ILE A 103 -17.77 8.00 0.06
N LYS A 104 -17.41 6.98 -0.71
CA LYS A 104 -17.80 5.58 -0.45
C LYS A 104 -16.54 4.71 -0.29
N PRO A 105 -16.03 4.56 0.94
CA PRO A 105 -14.82 3.79 1.19
C PRO A 105 -15.07 2.29 1.11
N ALA A 106 -14.06 1.55 0.67
CA ALA A 106 -13.95 0.11 0.78
C ALA A 106 -12.72 -0.27 1.64
N LEU A 107 -12.69 -1.49 2.16
CA LEU A 107 -11.63 -1.98 3.04
C LEU A 107 -10.41 -2.51 2.25
N VAL A 108 -9.85 -1.65 1.38
CA VAL A 108 -8.72 -1.94 0.47
C VAL A 108 -7.41 -1.31 0.93
N GLY A 109 -7.48 -0.15 1.60
CA GLY A 109 -6.31 0.58 2.08
C GLY A 109 -5.51 -0.20 3.12
N LEU A 110 -4.25 0.20 3.33
CA LEU A 110 -3.35 -0.51 4.25
C LEU A 110 -3.94 -0.61 5.67
N ALA A 111 -4.54 0.49 6.16
CA ALA A 111 -5.25 0.60 7.43
C ALA A 111 -6.78 0.37 7.32
N GLY A 112 -7.27 -0.10 6.18
CA GLY A 112 -8.67 -0.39 5.89
C GLY A 112 -9.29 0.57 4.88
N PRO A 113 -9.85 1.73 5.27
CA PRO A 113 -10.61 2.60 4.38
C PRO A 113 -9.77 3.16 3.23
N TRP A 114 -10.31 3.04 2.03
CA TRP A 114 -9.79 3.64 0.80
C TRP A 114 -10.96 4.01 -0.11
N ILE A 115 -10.86 5.10 -0.86
CA ILE A 115 -11.90 5.56 -1.81
C ILE A 115 -11.35 5.63 -3.21
N SER A 116 -12.22 5.40 -4.20
CA SER A 116 -11.93 5.62 -5.60
C SER A 116 -11.96 7.11 -5.95
N GLY A 117 -11.28 7.45 -7.04
CA GLY A 117 -11.36 8.77 -7.66
C GLY A 117 -10.28 9.76 -7.22
N GLY A 118 -10.21 10.86 -7.97
CA GLY A 118 -9.18 11.86 -7.76
C GLY A 118 -7.77 11.43 -8.21
N ILE A 119 -6.75 12.04 -7.62
CA ILE A 119 -5.35 11.59 -7.68
C ILE A 119 -4.89 11.22 -6.26
N GLU A 120 -4.66 9.92 -6.03
CA GLU A 120 -3.99 9.42 -4.82
C GLU A 120 -2.45 9.50 -4.99
N PHE A 121 -1.76 9.85 -3.90
CA PHE A 121 -0.29 9.83 -3.83
C PHE A 121 0.19 8.69 -2.93
N ASN A 122 0.68 7.63 -3.57
CA ASN A 122 1.21 6.44 -2.92
C ASN A 122 2.62 6.70 -2.40
N TRP A 123 2.75 6.83 -1.08
CA TRP A 123 4.01 7.07 -0.35
C TRP A 123 3.85 6.69 1.14
N PRO A 124 4.91 6.28 1.87
CA PRO A 124 6.17 5.72 1.35
C PRO A 124 6.01 4.24 0.95
N GLN A 125 4.81 3.70 1.03
CA GLN A 125 4.38 2.34 0.67
C GLN A 125 3.39 2.44 -0.51
N HIS A 126 2.90 1.31 -1.04
CA HIS A 126 1.85 1.24 -2.08
C HIS A 126 0.62 2.07 -1.71
N HIS A 127 -0.44 1.52 -1.11
CA HIS A 127 -1.46 2.42 -0.55
C HIS A 127 -0.85 3.16 0.64
N ARG A 128 -0.94 4.49 0.59
CA ARG A 128 -0.36 5.36 1.62
C ARG A 128 -0.96 4.98 2.98
N PRO A 129 -0.14 4.80 4.02
CA PRO A 129 -0.65 4.39 5.34
C PRO A 129 -1.72 5.34 5.89
N ASN A 130 -1.61 6.64 5.58
CA ASN A 130 -2.55 7.70 5.96
C ASN A 130 -3.48 8.14 4.80
N THR A 131 -3.80 7.26 3.84
CA THR A 131 -4.59 7.62 2.62
C THR A 131 -5.98 8.21 2.92
N PHE A 132 -6.56 7.87 4.07
CA PHE A 132 -7.89 8.31 4.50
C PHE A 132 -7.86 9.30 5.68
N GLY A 133 -6.67 9.72 6.14
CA GLY A 133 -6.52 10.65 7.26
C GLY A 133 -6.19 12.08 6.84
N GLU A 134 -6.32 13.02 7.78
CA GLU A 134 -6.07 14.44 7.52
C GLU A 134 -4.58 14.78 7.45
N VAL A 135 -4.23 15.66 6.51
CA VAL A 135 -2.85 16.12 6.27
C VAL A 135 -2.64 17.60 6.57
N GLU A 136 -1.39 17.98 6.84
CA GLU A 136 -0.98 19.38 6.93
C GLU A 136 -1.23 20.09 5.61
N HIS A 137 -1.70 21.35 5.65
CA HIS A 137 -1.77 22.18 4.45
C HIS A 137 -1.49 23.66 4.70
N THR A 138 -1.03 24.35 3.66
CA THR A 138 -0.89 25.81 3.63
C THR A 138 -0.98 26.33 2.20
N ILE A 139 -1.22 27.63 2.03
CA ILE A 139 -1.42 28.28 0.73
C ILE A 139 -0.31 29.31 0.53
N GLU A 140 0.27 29.34 -0.65
CA GLU A 140 1.29 30.30 -1.07
C GLU A 140 0.86 31.01 -2.35
N HIS A 141 1.01 32.34 -2.38
CA HIS A 141 0.78 33.17 -3.57
C HIS A 141 2.11 33.71 -4.08
N HIS A 142 2.31 33.66 -5.39
CA HIS A 142 3.57 34.04 -6.03
C HIS A 142 3.49 35.39 -6.75
N PRO A 143 4.61 36.12 -6.89
CA PRO A 143 4.63 37.42 -7.57
C PRO A 143 4.23 37.40 -9.06
N ASP A 144 4.29 36.24 -9.72
CA ASP A 144 3.88 36.06 -11.12
C ASP A 144 2.38 35.79 -11.29
N GLY A 145 1.62 35.78 -10.19
CA GLY A 145 0.18 35.50 -10.16
C GLY A 145 -0.16 34.01 -10.04
N SER A 146 0.84 33.12 -10.01
CA SER A 146 0.62 31.71 -9.68
C SER A 146 0.32 31.52 -8.20
N ALA A 147 -0.27 30.38 -7.86
CA ALA A 147 -0.53 30.01 -6.47
C ALA A 147 -0.32 28.52 -6.26
N THR A 148 0.15 28.17 -5.06
CA THR A 148 0.46 26.80 -4.66
C THR A 148 -0.33 26.43 -3.41
N VAL A 149 -1.01 25.28 -3.45
CA VAL A 149 -1.51 24.60 -2.25
C VAL A 149 -0.50 23.55 -1.85
N TRP A 150 0.10 23.72 -0.68
CA TRP A 150 1.04 22.77 -0.10
C TRP A 150 0.29 21.82 0.81
N VAL A 151 0.58 20.52 0.68
CA VAL A 151 0.20 19.48 1.64
C VAL A 151 1.46 18.79 2.15
N GLY A 152 1.43 18.26 3.38
CA GLY A 152 2.55 17.50 3.91
C GLY A 152 2.14 16.49 4.96
N GLU A 153 3.08 15.63 5.35
CA GLU A 153 3.00 14.80 6.56
C GLU A 153 4.37 14.27 6.97
N ILE A 154 4.47 13.88 8.24
CA ILE A 154 5.52 12.96 8.72
C ILE A 154 4.89 11.57 8.84
N ASP A 155 5.36 10.62 8.02
CA ASP A 155 4.90 9.23 8.07
C ASP A 155 5.21 8.61 9.44
N ARG A 156 4.17 8.06 10.07
CA ARG A 156 4.25 7.44 11.39
C ARG A 156 5.02 6.12 11.39
N MET A 157 5.06 5.40 10.27
CA MET A 157 5.69 4.07 10.22
C MET A 157 7.22 4.15 10.26
N TYR A 158 7.81 5.04 9.47
CA TYR A 158 9.25 5.11 9.23
C TYR A 158 9.87 6.47 9.60
N GLY A 159 9.06 7.46 9.98
CA GLY A 159 9.52 8.80 10.34
C GLY A 159 10.01 9.64 9.15
N THR A 160 9.76 9.20 7.92
CA THR A 160 10.04 9.96 6.69
C THR A 160 9.00 11.06 6.49
N LYS A 161 9.36 12.15 5.81
CA LYS A 161 8.46 13.28 5.54
C LYS A 161 8.21 13.44 4.05
N VAL A 162 6.99 13.80 3.70
CA VAL A 162 6.62 14.26 2.36
C VAL A 162 6.03 15.66 2.42
N THR A 163 6.42 16.51 1.46
CA THR A 163 5.79 17.81 1.19
C THR A 163 5.46 17.87 -0.30
N THR A 164 4.20 18.09 -0.65
CA THR A 164 3.71 18.14 -2.04
C THR A 164 3.00 19.48 -2.30
N GLY A 165 3.42 20.20 -3.33
CA GLY A 165 2.84 21.45 -3.78
C GLY A 165 2.05 21.28 -5.08
N PHE A 166 0.82 21.77 -5.08
CA PHE A 166 -0.08 21.81 -6.23
C PHE A 166 -0.15 23.24 -6.77
N THR A 167 0.48 23.50 -7.90
CA THR A 167 0.62 24.85 -8.45
C THR A 167 -0.19 24.99 -9.74
N LEU A 168 -1.02 26.04 -9.78
CA LEU A 168 -1.58 26.55 -11.02
C LEU A 168 -0.86 27.84 -11.41
N HIS A 169 -0.67 28.01 -12.72
CA HIS A 169 -0.04 29.18 -13.31
C HIS A 169 -1.07 29.96 -14.15
N PRO A 170 -1.03 31.30 -14.17
CA PRO A 170 -1.82 32.10 -15.11
C PRO A 170 -1.58 31.68 -16.56
N GLY A 171 -2.65 31.56 -17.34
CA GLY A 171 -2.54 31.28 -18.76
C GLY A 171 -2.06 29.86 -19.14
N LYS A 172 -1.96 28.92 -18.19
CA LYS A 172 -1.52 27.53 -18.41
C LYS A 172 -2.64 26.53 -18.11
N ALA A 173 -2.91 25.61 -19.03
CA ALA A 173 -3.90 24.54 -18.88
C ALA A 173 -3.25 23.23 -18.37
N TYR A 174 -2.57 23.29 -17.23
CA TYR A 174 -2.02 22.12 -16.55
C TYR A 174 -1.92 22.37 -15.05
N LEU A 175 -1.93 21.29 -14.29
CA LEU A 175 -1.53 21.26 -12.88
C LEU A 175 -0.06 20.85 -12.78
N GLU A 176 0.75 21.67 -12.11
CA GLU A 176 2.10 21.30 -11.69
C GLU A 176 2.07 20.70 -10.29
N ILE A 177 2.69 19.54 -10.13
CA ILE A 177 2.88 18.88 -8.84
C ILE A 177 4.38 18.85 -8.54
N GLN A 178 4.79 19.48 -7.43
CA GLN A 178 6.15 19.40 -6.91
C GLN A 178 6.17 18.59 -5.63
N ALA A 179 6.93 17.51 -5.57
CA ALA A 179 7.07 16.70 -4.36
C ALA A 179 8.50 16.77 -3.81
N GLN A 180 8.59 16.74 -2.48
CA GLN A 180 9.82 16.66 -1.69
C GLN A 180 9.70 15.50 -0.71
N LEU A 181 10.64 14.56 -0.79
CA LEU A 181 10.74 13.37 0.03
C LEU A 181 11.97 13.49 0.93
N TYR A 182 11.80 13.47 2.24
CA TYR A 182 12.89 13.71 3.19
C TYR A 182 12.99 12.61 4.25
N ASN A 183 14.19 12.03 4.41
CA ASN A 183 14.45 11.07 5.47
C ASN A 183 14.82 11.79 6.76
N ARG A 184 13.93 11.89 7.75
CA ARG A 184 14.25 12.55 9.02
C ARG A 184 15.15 11.73 9.95
N THR A 185 15.48 10.49 9.58
CA THR A 185 16.10 9.51 10.46
C THR A 185 17.60 9.34 10.20
N ALA A 186 18.30 8.79 11.19
CA ALA A 186 19.73 8.48 11.11
C ALA A 186 20.05 7.18 10.35
N ALA A 187 19.04 6.46 9.86
CA ALA A 187 19.22 5.23 9.09
C ALA A 187 18.66 5.43 7.68
N PRO A 188 19.18 4.73 6.65
CA PRO A 188 18.58 4.74 5.34
C PRO A 188 17.15 4.19 5.43
N GLN A 189 16.24 4.82 4.71
CA GLN A 189 14.85 4.41 4.59
C GLN A 189 14.55 4.05 3.14
N THR A 190 13.59 3.14 2.94
CA THR A 190 13.11 2.80 1.61
C THR A 190 11.80 3.52 1.35
N PHE A 191 11.52 3.82 0.10
CA PHE A 191 10.27 4.45 -0.29
C PHE A 191 9.81 4.03 -1.68
N LEU A 192 8.51 4.17 -1.89
CA LEU A 192 7.85 4.12 -3.19
C LEU A 192 7.10 5.44 -3.39
N TRP A 193 7.09 5.96 -4.63
CA TRP A 193 6.24 7.08 -5.03
C TRP A 193 5.49 6.75 -6.32
N TRP A 194 4.16 6.82 -6.26
CA TRP A 194 3.31 6.81 -7.45
C TRP A 194 2.17 7.83 -7.30
N ALA A 195 1.93 8.60 -8.35
CA ALA A 195 0.71 9.40 -8.47
C ALA A 195 -0.31 8.62 -9.30
N ASN A 196 -1.53 8.45 -8.76
CA ASN A 196 -2.55 7.55 -9.28
C ASN A 196 -3.81 8.33 -9.69
N PRO A 197 -3.80 9.02 -10.84
CA PRO A 197 -5.00 9.66 -11.34
C PRO A 197 -6.02 8.62 -11.81
N ALA A 198 -7.21 8.67 -11.22
CA ALA A 198 -8.38 7.99 -11.75
C ALA A 198 -8.95 8.79 -12.93
N VAL A 199 -9.38 8.09 -13.99
CA VAL A 199 -10.02 8.65 -15.18
C VAL A 199 -11.28 7.85 -15.49
N ALA A 200 -12.40 8.56 -15.70
CA ALA A 200 -13.67 7.94 -16.09
C ALA A 200 -13.50 7.14 -17.39
N VAL A 201 -14.11 5.95 -17.49
CA VAL A 201 -14.03 5.12 -18.70
C VAL A 201 -15.40 4.64 -19.17
N ASN A 202 -15.45 4.27 -20.46
CA ASN A 202 -16.59 3.67 -21.13
C ASN A 202 -16.09 2.91 -22.39
N ASP A 203 -17.01 2.44 -23.23
CA ASP A 203 -16.70 1.69 -24.47
C ASP A 203 -15.85 2.45 -25.49
N HIS A 204 -15.74 3.78 -25.36
CA HIS A 204 -14.96 4.66 -26.22
C HIS A 204 -13.61 5.08 -25.62
N THR A 205 -13.26 4.58 -24.42
CA THR A 205 -12.04 5.00 -23.74
C THR A 205 -10.85 4.10 -24.07
N GLN A 206 -9.71 4.75 -24.33
CA GLN A 206 -8.45 4.11 -24.68
C GLN A 206 -7.28 4.75 -23.93
N SER A 207 -6.40 3.93 -23.37
CA SER A 207 -5.17 4.40 -22.77
C SER A 207 -4.11 4.73 -23.82
N VAL A 208 -3.39 5.81 -23.58
CA VAL A 208 -2.40 6.37 -24.49
C VAL A 208 -1.01 6.18 -23.88
N PHE A 209 -0.40 5.05 -24.18
CA PHE A 209 1.02 4.82 -23.91
C PHE A 209 1.87 5.38 -25.06
N PRO A 210 3.12 5.78 -24.78
CA PRO A 210 4.04 6.19 -25.83
C PRO A 210 4.19 5.16 -26.96
N PRO A 211 4.46 5.60 -28.20
CA PRO A 211 4.57 4.70 -29.35
C PRO A 211 5.69 3.64 -29.28
N ASP A 212 6.65 3.80 -28.37
CA ASP A 212 7.76 2.87 -28.14
C ASP A 212 7.48 1.82 -27.06
N VAL A 213 6.29 1.82 -26.47
CA VAL A 213 5.87 0.79 -25.52
C VAL A 213 5.39 -0.43 -26.31
N HIS A 214 6.21 -1.47 -26.36
CA HIS A 214 5.94 -2.71 -27.09
C HIS A 214 5.62 -3.91 -26.17
N ALA A 215 5.90 -3.78 -24.88
CA ALA A 215 5.62 -4.79 -23.87
C ALA A 215 5.17 -4.15 -22.56
N VAL A 216 4.29 -4.86 -21.85
CA VAL A 216 3.81 -4.50 -20.52
C VAL A 216 3.96 -5.66 -19.55
N PHE A 217 4.30 -5.35 -18.31
CA PHE A 217 4.37 -6.28 -17.20
C PHE A 217 3.15 -6.22 -16.29
N ASP A 218 2.94 -7.29 -15.54
CA ASP A 218 2.05 -7.30 -14.38
C ASP A 218 2.77 -6.85 -13.09
N HIS A 219 2.05 -6.89 -11.97
CA HIS A 219 2.60 -6.61 -10.64
C HIS A 219 3.78 -7.52 -10.31
N GLY A 220 4.91 -6.93 -9.93
CA GLY A 220 6.12 -7.67 -9.58
C GLY A 220 6.86 -8.33 -10.76
N LYS A 221 6.53 -7.97 -12.02
CA LYS A 221 7.16 -8.51 -13.24
C LYS A 221 7.05 -10.04 -13.34
N ARG A 222 5.92 -10.63 -12.93
CA ARG A 222 5.67 -12.08 -12.91
C ARG A 222 5.28 -12.63 -14.28
N ASP A 223 4.61 -11.81 -15.08
CA ASP A 223 4.18 -12.13 -16.43
C ASP A 223 4.32 -10.91 -17.35
N VAL A 224 4.37 -11.17 -18.66
CA VAL A 224 4.62 -10.15 -19.68
C VAL A 224 3.73 -10.35 -20.89
N SER A 225 3.17 -9.25 -21.41
CA SER A 225 2.35 -9.26 -22.62
C SER A 225 2.86 -8.23 -23.63
N LYS A 226 2.54 -8.48 -24.91
CA LYS A 226 2.74 -7.49 -25.98
C LYS A 226 1.73 -6.36 -25.84
N PHE A 227 2.15 -5.15 -26.17
CA PHE A 227 1.31 -3.96 -26.15
C PHE A 227 1.38 -3.21 -27.49
N PRO A 228 0.28 -2.60 -27.98
CA PRO A 228 -1.08 -2.63 -27.43
C PRO A 228 -1.86 -3.90 -27.77
N ILE A 229 -1.37 -4.72 -28.71
CA ILE A 229 -2.05 -5.95 -29.13
C ILE A 229 -1.49 -7.14 -28.33
N ALA A 230 -2.27 -7.63 -27.37
CA ALA A 230 -1.95 -8.82 -26.60
C ALA A 230 -2.19 -10.10 -27.42
N THR A 231 -1.35 -11.11 -27.19
CA THR A 231 -1.46 -12.45 -27.79
C THR A 231 -1.11 -13.50 -26.75
N GLY A 232 -1.78 -14.65 -26.75
CA GLY A 232 -1.57 -15.70 -25.75
C GLY A 232 -2.37 -15.46 -24.48
N THR A 233 -1.95 -16.03 -23.36
CA THR A 233 -2.65 -15.89 -22.08
C THR A 233 -1.99 -14.82 -21.21
N TYR A 234 -2.80 -13.93 -20.62
CA TYR A 234 -2.35 -12.94 -19.64
C TYR A 234 -3.47 -12.73 -18.60
N TYR A 235 -3.14 -12.72 -17.31
CA TYR A 235 -4.14 -12.70 -16.22
C TYR A 235 -5.21 -13.80 -16.34
N LYS A 236 -4.80 -15.01 -16.73
CA LYS A 236 -5.68 -16.17 -16.99
C LYS A 236 -6.72 -15.95 -18.13
N MET A 237 -6.64 -14.85 -18.88
CA MET A 237 -7.49 -14.58 -20.05
C MET A 237 -6.78 -14.92 -21.36
N ASP A 238 -7.51 -15.52 -22.30
CA ASP A 238 -6.99 -15.86 -23.63
C ASP A 238 -7.16 -14.69 -24.62
N TYR A 239 -6.03 -14.09 -25.00
CA TYR A 239 -5.92 -13.04 -26.00
C TYR A 239 -5.31 -13.54 -27.32
N SER A 240 -5.28 -14.86 -27.58
CA SER A 240 -4.67 -15.45 -28.77
C SER A 240 -5.21 -14.92 -30.10
N ALA A 241 -6.42 -14.36 -30.11
CA ALA A 241 -7.01 -13.71 -31.29
C ALA A 241 -6.34 -12.37 -31.68
N GLY A 242 -5.47 -11.82 -30.84
CA GLY A 242 -4.88 -10.48 -31.05
C GLY A 242 -5.84 -9.40 -30.60
N VAL A 243 -5.83 -9.09 -29.30
CA VAL A 243 -6.78 -8.14 -28.69
C VAL A 243 -6.07 -6.84 -28.34
N ASP A 244 -6.67 -5.71 -28.70
CA ASP A 244 -6.18 -4.39 -28.33
C ASP A 244 -6.52 -4.10 -26.86
N ILE A 245 -5.56 -4.38 -25.97
CA ILE A 245 -5.67 -4.19 -24.52
C ILE A 245 -5.42 -2.75 -24.07
N SER A 246 -5.25 -1.80 -25.01
CA SER A 246 -5.30 -0.38 -24.69
C SER A 246 -6.74 0.14 -24.53
N LYS A 247 -7.75 -0.61 -24.99
CA LYS A 247 -9.18 -0.25 -24.89
C LYS A 247 -9.81 -0.86 -23.65
N TYR A 248 -10.54 -0.06 -22.88
CA TYR A 248 -11.17 -0.49 -21.63
C TYR A 248 -12.14 -1.67 -21.84
N SER A 249 -13.01 -1.59 -22.84
CA SER A 249 -14.04 -2.61 -23.15
C SER A 249 -13.49 -3.98 -23.52
N ASN A 250 -12.19 -4.09 -23.82
CA ASN A 250 -11.51 -5.35 -24.14
C ASN A 250 -10.89 -6.04 -22.93
N ILE A 251 -10.99 -5.46 -21.72
CA ILE A 251 -10.33 -5.95 -20.52
C ILE A 251 -11.40 -6.45 -19.54
N PRO A 252 -11.76 -7.74 -19.54
CA PRO A 252 -12.91 -8.24 -18.78
C PRO A 252 -12.64 -8.46 -17.28
N VAL A 253 -11.37 -8.57 -16.88
CA VAL A 253 -10.94 -8.93 -15.52
C VAL A 253 -10.01 -7.87 -14.92
N PRO A 254 -9.86 -7.80 -13.59
CA PRO A 254 -8.90 -6.89 -12.95
C PRO A 254 -7.49 -7.09 -13.50
N THR A 255 -6.89 -6.03 -14.03
CA THR A 255 -5.62 -6.13 -14.77
C THR A 255 -4.74 -4.90 -14.58
N SER A 256 -3.43 -5.13 -14.47
CA SER A 256 -2.39 -4.09 -14.51
C SER A 256 -1.53 -4.20 -15.77
N TYR A 257 -1.17 -3.04 -16.34
CA TYR A 257 -0.21 -2.91 -17.44
C TYR A 257 0.86 -1.89 -17.09
N MET A 258 2.08 -2.35 -16.79
CA MET A 258 3.23 -1.48 -16.52
C MET A 258 4.12 -1.46 -17.76
N ALA A 259 4.42 -0.29 -18.31
CA ALA A 259 5.32 -0.18 -19.45
C ALA A 259 6.70 -0.76 -19.10
N TYR A 260 7.21 -1.67 -19.94
CA TYR A 260 8.56 -2.19 -19.77
C TYR A 260 9.63 -1.09 -19.90
N HIS A 261 9.49 -0.27 -20.94
CA HIS A 261 10.44 0.78 -21.28
C HIS A 261 9.76 1.87 -22.11
N SER A 262 10.18 3.12 -21.94
CA SER A 262 9.86 4.20 -22.85
C SER A 262 10.85 5.36 -22.74
N ASP A 263 11.27 5.87 -23.89
CA ASP A 263 12.09 7.08 -24.06
C ASP A 263 11.26 8.37 -24.08
N TYR A 264 9.95 8.28 -23.90
CA TYR A 264 9.04 9.42 -23.85
C TYR A 264 8.70 9.84 -22.42
N ASN A 265 8.37 11.12 -22.29
CA ASN A 265 8.08 11.79 -21.03
C ASN A 265 6.59 11.75 -20.65
N PHE A 266 5.73 11.04 -21.39
CA PHE A 266 4.27 11.13 -21.22
C PHE A 266 3.58 9.77 -21.12
N VAL A 267 2.37 9.78 -20.57
CA VAL A 267 1.35 8.71 -20.63
C VAL A 267 -0.02 9.38 -20.46
N GLY A 268 -1.09 8.78 -20.95
CA GLY A 268 -2.42 9.37 -20.80
C GLY A 268 -3.57 8.42 -21.10
N GLY A 269 -4.76 9.00 -21.22
CA GLY A 269 -6.00 8.33 -21.64
C GLY A 269 -6.80 9.25 -22.54
N TYR A 270 -7.61 8.68 -23.42
CA TYR A 270 -8.47 9.40 -24.35
C TYR A 270 -9.85 8.77 -24.41
N ASP A 271 -10.88 9.60 -24.30
CA ASP A 271 -12.25 9.22 -24.64
C ASP A 271 -12.56 9.68 -26.07
N HIS A 272 -12.75 8.73 -26.98
CA HIS A 272 -13.08 9.02 -28.38
C HIS A 272 -14.49 9.58 -28.58
N GLY A 273 -15.42 9.31 -27.66
CA GLY A 273 -16.80 9.80 -27.70
C GLY A 273 -16.90 11.27 -27.29
N VAL A 274 -16.19 11.67 -26.24
CA VAL A 274 -16.12 13.07 -25.77
C VAL A 274 -15.06 13.87 -26.53
N GLY A 275 -14.03 13.18 -27.06
CA GLY A 275 -12.90 13.79 -27.72
C GLY A 275 -11.95 14.51 -26.77
N ALA A 276 -11.82 14.05 -25.53
CA ALA A 276 -11.00 14.65 -24.47
C ALA A 276 -10.32 13.57 -23.61
N GLY A 277 -9.31 13.97 -22.83
CA GLY A 277 -8.61 13.05 -21.93
C GLY A 277 -7.60 13.74 -21.03
N LEU A 278 -6.81 12.91 -20.34
CA LEU A 278 -5.72 13.31 -19.44
C LEU A 278 -4.37 12.92 -20.03
N LEU A 279 -3.38 13.82 -19.93
CA LEU A 279 -1.97 13.51 -20.09
C LEU A 279 -1.20 13.78 -18.81
N HIS A 280 -0.32 12.86 -18.48
CA HIS A 280 0.81 13.09 -17.59
C HIS A 280 2.06 13.42 -18.40
N VAL A 281 2.85 14.39 -17.93
CA VAL A 281 4.18 14.68 -18.47
C VAL A 281 5.17 14.84 -17.32
N ALA A 282 6.32 14.15 -17.38
CA ALA A 282 7.42 14.31 -16.43
C ALA A 282 8.76 13.89 -17.05
N ASN A 283 9.87 14.30 -16.45
CA ASN A 283 11.19 13.87 -16.88
C ASN A 283 11.34 12.35 -16.66
N ARG A 284 11.43 11.55 -17.74
CA ARG A 284 11.51 10.09 -17.67
C ARG A 284 12.69 9.53 -16.86
N HIS A 285 13.78 10.29 -16.72
CA HIS A 285 14.93 9.86 -15.90
C HIS A 285 14.63 9.91 -14.41
N VAL A 286 13.59 10.63 -14.01
CA VAL A 286 13.10 10.73 -12.63
C VAL A 286 11.78 9.99 -12.48
N SER A 287 10.86 10.11 -13.45
CA SER A 287 9.56 9.43 -13.48
C SER A 287 9.47 8.43 -14.63
N PRO A 288 10.17 7.28 -14.55
CA PRO A 288 10.16 6.29 -15.62
C PRO A 288 8.85 5.47 -15.65
N GLY A 289 8.26 5.19 -14.49
CA GLY A 289 7.09 4.33 -14.35
C GLY A 289 5.83 4.86 -15.02
N LYS A 290 5.22 4.04 -15.87
CA LYS A 290 3.96 4.31 -16.57
C LYS A 290 3.08 3.07 -16.44
N LYS A 291 1.92 3.21 -15.81
CA LYS A 291 1.04 2.08 -15.51
C LYS A 291 -0.42 2.42 -15.79
N GLN A 292 -1.17 1.43 -16.25
CA GLN A 292 -2.63 1.41 -16.19
C GLN A 292 -3.08 0.33 -15.23
N TRP A 293 -4.12 0.60 -14.44
CA TRP A 293 -4.85 -0.40 -13.67
C TRP A 293 -6.36 -0.24 -13.85
N THR A 294 -7.09 -1.35 -13.79
CA THR A 294 -8.57 -1.38 -13.86
C THR A 294 -9.12 -2.60 -13.13
N TRP A 295 -10.36 -2.49 -12.61
CA TRP A 295 -11.16 -3.62 -12.12
C TRP A 295 -11.69 -4.53 -13.25
N GLY A 296 -11.55 -4.09 -14.50
CA GLY A 296 -12.08 -4.78 -15.67
C GLY A 296 -13.54 -4.44 -15.95
N HIS A 297 -13.98 -4.73 -17.17
CA HIS A 297 -15.31 -4.41 -17.70
C HIS A 297 -16.37 -5.49 -17.38
N GLY A 298 -15.95 -6.67 -16.89
CA GLY A 298 -16.85 -7.79 -16.55
C GLY A 298 -17.66 -7.60 -15.26
N GLU A 299 -18.47 -8.60 -14.90
CA GLU A 299 -19.36 -8.54 -13.73
C GLU A 299 -18.62 -8.24 -12.43
N PHE A 300 -17.41 -8.80 -12.25
CA PHE A 300 -16.56 -8.52 -11.10
C PHE A 300 -16.22 -7.04 -10.99
N GLY A 301 -15.78 -6.40 -12.09
CA GLY A 301 -15.43 -4.97 -12.06
C GLY A 301 -16.65 -4.08 -11.85
N GLN A 302 -17.78 -4.41 -12.48
CA GLN A 302 -19.04 -3.71 -12.26
C GLN A 302 -19.53 -3.81 -10.79
N ALA A 303 -19.22 -4.90 -10.10
CA ALA A 303 -19.49 -5.01 -8.67
C ALA A 303 -18.62 -4.06 -7.86
N TRP A 304 -17.33 -3.96 -8.17
CA TRP A 304 -16.44 -2.99 -7.54
C TRP A 304 -16.86 -1.54 -7.80
N ASP A 305 -17.32 -1.20 -9.00
CA ASP A 305 -17.85 0.14 -9.30
C ASP A 305 -19.01 0.48 -8.35
N ARG A 306 -19.97 -0.43 -8.15
CA ARG A 306 -21.09 -0.24 -7.21
C ARG A 306 -20.66 -0.12 -5.75
N ASN A 307 -19.55 -0.76 -5.37
CA ASN A 307 -19.01 -0.67 -4.02
C ASN A 307 -18.26 0.65 -3.77
N LEU A 308 -17.78 1.32 -4.82
CA LEU A 308 -16.92 2.49 -4.73
C LEU A 308 -17.60 3.81 -5.14
N THR A 309 -18.72 3.75 -5.84
CA THR A 309 -19.58 4.89 -6.16
C THR A 309 -21.06 4.45 -6.22
N ASP A 310 -21.97 5.43 -6.24
CA ASP A 310 -23.40 5.19 -6.45
C ASP A 310 -23.80 5.38 -7.92
N GLU A 311 -23.27 6.40 -8.60
CA GLU A 311 -23.77 6.85 -9.92
C GLU A 311 -22.68 7.23 -10.94
N ASP A 312 -21.41 7.35 -10.55
CA ASP A 312 -20.36 7.93 -11.42
C ASP A 312 -19.71 6.91 -12.39
N GLY A 313 -19.96 5.61 -12.18
CA GLY A 313 -19.56 4.53 -13.10
C GLY A 313 -18.10 4.07 -12.98
N PRO A 314 -17.58 3.38 -14.02
CA PRO A 314 -16.24 2.80 -13.99
C PRO A 314 -15.13 3.83 -14.23
N TYR A 315 -13.94 3.49 -13.75
CA TYR A 315 -12.71 4.25 -13.98
C TYR A 315 -11.51 3.33 -14.25
N ILE A 316 -10.44 3.91 -14.76
CA ILE A 316 -9.09 3.33 -14.76
C ILE A 316 -8.15 4.24 -14.00
N GLU A 317 -7.02 3.70 -13.54
CA GLU A 317 -5.95 4.48 -12.93
C GLU A 317 -4.75 4.54 -13.88
N LEU A 318 -4.33 5.75 -14.25
CA LEU A 318 -3.15 6.00 -15.08
C LEU A 318 -1.95 6.39 -14.21
N MET A 319 -1.42 5.41 -13.49
CA MET A 319 -0.43 5.64 -12.45
C MET A 319 0.97 5.96 -13.01
N THR A 320 1.70 6.84 -12.30
CA THR A 320 3.01 7.33 -12.73
C THR A 320 4.03 7.27 -11.60
N GLY A 321 5.11 6.50 -11.82
CA GLY A 321 6.11 6.15 -10.81
C GLY A 321 7.35 7.02 -10.86
N VAL A 322 8.02 7.20 -9.72
CA VAL A 322 9.26 8.00 -9.59
C VAL A 322 10.38 7.18 -8.96
N TYR A 323 11.58 7.27 -9.55
CA TYR A 323 12.77 6.44 -9.28
C TYR A 323 12.56 4.92 -9.44
N THR A 324 11.41 4.51 -9.96
CA THR A 324 10.94 3.12 -10.07
C THR A 324 10.07 2.97 -11.32
N ASP A 325 10.12 1.81 -11.97
CA ASP A 325 9.37 1.53 -13.20
C ASP A 325 8.22 0.52 -13.02
N ASN A 326 8.20 -0.24 -11.92
CA ASN A 326 7.12 -1.17 -11.59
C ASN A 326 6.65 -1.01 -10.13
N GLN A 327 5.61 -1.78 -9.75
CA GLN A 327 5.04 -1.89 -8.42
C GLN A 327 4.96 -3.37 -7.99
N PRO A 328 5.43 -3.72 -6.78
CA PRO A 328 6.14 -2.85 -5.84
C PRO A 328 7.63 -2.78 -6.18
N ASP A 329 8.12 -1.61 -6.60
CA ASP A 329 9.55 -1.30 -6.59
C ASP A 329 9.79 -0.16 -5.59
N PHE A 330 10.87 -0.25 -4.82
CA PHE A 330 11.26 0.76 -3.84
C PHE A 330 12.64 1.32 -4.18
N SER A 331 12.86 2.59 -3.82
CA SER A 331 14.18 3.24 -3.85
C SER A 331 14.67 3.53 -2.44
N TRP A 332 15.97 3.74 -2.29
CA TRP A 332 16.60 4.19 -1.05
C TRP A 332 16.58 5.71 -0.89
N LEU A 333 16.54 6.16 0.36
CA LEU A 333 16.74 7.54 0.81
C LEU A 333 17.75 7.50 1.98
N ALA A 334 18.95 8.04 1.77
CA ALA A 334 20.03 8.04 2.75
C ALA A 334 19.65 8.86 4.01
N PRO A 335 20.36 8.70 5.15
CA PRO A 335 20.09 9.49 6.35
C PRO A 335 20.07 10.98 6.03
N TYR A 336 18.96 11.65 6.38
CA TYR A 336 18.77 13.08 6.14
C TYR A 336 18.74 13.52 4.66
N GLU A 337 18.69 12.60 3.69
CA GLU A 337 18.60 12.93 2.27
C GLU A 337 17.23 13.53 1.89
N GLU A 338 17.24 14.50 0.95
CA GLU A 338 16.05 14.93 0.22
C GLU A 338 16.11 14.44 -1.23
N LYS A 339 15.00 13.89 -1.74
CA LYS A 339 14.72 13.74 -3.17
C LYS A 339 13.52 14.58 -3.56
N SER A 340 13.64 15.37 -4.62
CA SER A 340 12.53 16.20 -5.14
C SER A 340 12.38 16.08 -6.65
N PHE A 341 11.15 16.26 -7.12
CA PHE A 341 10.78 16.10 -8.53
C PHE A 341 9.49 16.84 -8.86
N LYS A 342 9.19 16.91 -10.16
CA LYS A 342 7.97 17.52 -10.69
C LYS A 342 7.22 16.58 -11.63
N GLN A 343 5.90 16.62 -11.56
CA GLN A 343 4.98 15.93 -12.47
C GLN A 343 3.92 16.94 -12.93
N TYR A 344 3.43 16.77 -14.16
CA TYR A 344 2.42 17.65 -14.74
C TYR A 344 1.23 16.82 -15.19
N PHE A 345 0.03 17.24 -14.81
CA PHE A 345 -1.23 16.63 -15.26
C PHE A 345 -2.02 17.68 -16.05
N MET A 346 -2.37 17.36 -17.28
CA MET A 346 -2.99 18.32 -18.19
C MET A 346 -4.13 17.70 -19.00
N PRO A 347 -5.27 18.39 -19.13
CA PRO A 347 -6.29 17.99 -20.07
C PRO A 347 -5.80 18.22 -21.50
N TYR A 348 -6.29 17.41 -22.42
CA TYR A 348 -6.13 17.62 -23.85
C TYR A 348 -7.38 17.17 -24.59
N LYS A 349 -7.54 17.63 -25.84
CA LYS A 349 -8.77 17.39 -26.60
C LYS A 349 -8.52 17.36 -28.10
N LYS A 350 -9.44 16.70 -28.81
CA LYS A 350 -9.60 16.67 -30.28
C LYS A 350 -8.38 16.25 -31.12
N ILE A 351 -7.32 15.70 -30.51
CA ILE A 351 -6.13 15.24 -31.24
C ILE A 351 -5.91 13.73 -31.17
N GLY A 352 -6.85 12.96 -30.61
CA GLY A 352 -6.77 11.49 -30.61
C GLY A 352 -5.57 10.95 -29.83
N LEU A 353 -4.95 9.89 -30.36
CA LEU A 353 -3.86 9.16 -29.71
C LEU A 353 -2.52 9.90 -29.85
N VAL A 354 -2.17 10.67 -28.82
CA VAL A 354 -0.93 11.44 -28.76
C VAL A 354 0.31 10.58 -29.02
N LYS A 355 1.19 11.07 -29.90
CA LYS A 355 2.47 10.41 -30.24
C LYS A 355 3.65 10.98 -29.46
N ASN A 356 3.61 12.26 -29.11
CA ASN A 356 4.53 12.89 -28.17
C ASN A 356 3.89 14.10 -27.48
N ALA A 357 4.31 14.39 -26.25
CA ALA A 357 3.87 15.53 -25.48
C ALA A 357 5.02 16.15 -24.65
N SER A 358 4.95 17.47 -24.51
CA SER A 358 5.68 18.27 -23.53
C SER A 358 4.69 19.05 -22.67
N ILE A 359 5.17 19.81 -21.68
CA ILE A 359 4.31 20.70 -20.89
C ILE A 359 3.68 21.83 -21.71
N ASP A 360 4.22 22.13 -22.91
CA ASP A 360 3.78 23.24 -23.76
C ASP A 360 2.80 22.77 -24.85
N ALA A 361 2.99 21.57 -25.42
CA ALA A 361 2.18 21.06 -26.53
C ALA A 361 2.19 19.53 -26.66
N ALA A 362 1.14 18.98 -27.26
CA ALA A 362 0.99 17.58 -27.63
C ALA A 362 0.73 17.45 -29.14
N VAL A 363 1.23 16.37 -29.75
CA VAL A 363 1.11 16.13 -31.19
C VAL A 363 0.65 14.72 -31.50
N ASN A 364 -0.26 14.61 -32.47
CA ASN A 364 -0.61 13.37 -33.13
C ASN A 364 -0.23 13.44 -34.62
N LEU A 365 0.27 12.34 -35.14
CA LEU A 365 0.60 12.12 -36.54
C LEU A 365 0.10 10.74 -36.92
N GLU A 366 -0.91 10.70 -37.77
CA GLU A 366 -1.48 9.47 -38.31
C GLU A 366 -1.30 9.42 -39.82
N THR A 367 -1.14 8.22 -40.37
CA THR A 367 -0.93 8.00 -41.79
C THR A 367 -1.84 6.91 -42.32
N ALA A 368 -2.55 7.20 -43.40
CA ALA A 368 -3.42 6.25 -44.09
C ALA A 368 -3.45 6.60 -45.58
N ASP A 369 -3.38 5.59 -46.46
CA ASP A 369 -3.58 5.73 -47.92
C ASP A 369 -2.77 6.86 -48.59
N GLY A 370 -1.52 7.08 -48.15
CA GLY A 370 -0.64 8.13 -48.68
C GLY A 370 -0.96 9.54 -48.19
N GLN A 371 -1.81 9.68 -47.18
CA GLN A 371 -2.11 10.91 -46.47
C GLN A 371 -1.51 10.89 -45.06
N ALA A 372 -1.11 12.05 -44.56
CA ALA A 372 -0.71 12.29 -43.18
C ALA A 372 -1.67 13.29 -42.53
N LEU A 373 -2.28 12.90 -41.42
CA LEU A 373 -3.08 13.77 -40.56
C LEU A 373 -2.19 14.30 -39.44
N VAL A 374 -1.93 15.61 -39.45
CA VAL A 374 -1.15 16.32 -38.41
C VAL A 374 -2.12 17.01 -37.47
N GLN A 375 -2.04 16.73 -36.17
CA GLN A 375 -2.87 17.37 -35.15
C GLN A 375 -2.02 17.89 -34.00
N VAL A 376 -2.29 19.10 -33.53
CA VAL A 376 -1.53 19.77 -32.46
C VAL A 376 -2.47 20.43 -31.46
N TYR A 377 -2.20 20.20 -30.17
CA TYR A 377 -2.84 20.86 -29.04
C TYR A 377 -1.77 21.58 -28.19
N ALA A 378 -2.09 22.74 -27.63
CA ALA A 378 -1.18 23.50 -26.77
C ALA A 378 -1.81 23.80 -25.42
N THR A 379 -1.00 23.81 -24.36
CA THR A 379 -1.43 24.11 -22.99
C THR A 379 -1.41 25.60 -22.67
N SER A 380 -1.05 26.44 -23.63
CA SER A 380 -0.94 27.90 -23.50
C SER A 380 -1.28 28.59 -24.82
N VAL A 381 -1.50 29.90 -24.77
CA VAL A 381 -1.67 30.69 -25.98
C VAL A 381 -0.32 30.95 -26.65
N PHE A 382 -0.18 30.48 -27.88
CA PHE A 382 0.94 30.80 -28.77
C PHE A 382 0.39 31.48 -30.03
N GLU A 383 0.49 32.81 -30.10
CA GLU A 383 -0.14 33.61 -31.17
C GLU A 383 0.44 33.34 -32.57
N GLN A 384 1.71 32.93 -32.65
CA GLN A 384 2.42 32.69 -33.91
C GLN A 384 3.22 31.39 -33.86
N ALA A 385 2.61 30.30 -33.39
CA ALA A 385 3.25 28.99 -33.42
C ALA A 385 3.41 28.50 -34.87
N ARG A 386 4.52 27.85 -35.18
CA ARG A 386 4.80 27.29 -36.52
C ARG A 386 4.75 25.77 -36.47
N VAL A 387 3.82 25.17 -37.21
CA VAL A 387 3.66 23.72 -37.35
C VAL A 387 4.26 23.27 -38.68
N LEU A 388 5.23 22.35 -38.59
CA LEU A 388 5.99 21.82 -39.71
C LEU A 388 5.79 20.31 -39.83
N LEU A 389 5.56 19.82 -41.05
CA LEU A 389 5.72 18.40 -41.38
C LEU A 389 6.85 18.27 -42.40
N LYS A 390 7.84 17.44 -42.07
CA LYS A 390 8.89 17.02 -43.00
C LYS A 390 8.61 15.60 -43.50
N SER A 391 8.83 15.35 -44.77
CA SER A 391 8.84 14.03 -45.42
C SER A 391 10.16 13.87 -46.16
N ALA A 392 10.91 12.80 -45.85
CA ALA A 392 12.25 12.55 -46.40
C ALA A 392 13.21 13.77 -46.31
N GLY A 393 13.06 14.58 -45.25
CA GLY A 393 13.84 15.81 -45.02
C GLY A 393 13.30 17.07 -45.72
N GLN A 394 12.32 16.95 -46.62
CA GLN A 394 11.66 18.09 -47.29
C GLN A 394 10.43 18.55 -46.50
N ILE A 395 10.20 19.87 -46.44
CA ILE A 395 9.02 20.43 -45.76
C ILE A 395 7.81 20.28 -46.68
N VAL A 396 6.81 19.53 -46.23
CA VAL A 396 5.54 19.28 -46.94
C VAL A 396 4.36 20.02 -46.30
N LEU A 397 4.51 20.50 -45.06
CA LEU A 397 3.59 21.41 -44.38
C LEU A 397 4.40 22.48 -43.64
N ASP A 398 3.99 23.73 -43.78
CA ASP A 398 4.52 24.87 -43.03
C ASP A 398 3.40 25.88 -42.79
N LYS A 399 2.92 25.97 -41.56
CA LYS A 399 1.79 26.83 -41.18
C LYS A 399 2.12 27.58 -39.91
N THR A 400 1.97 28.90 -39.96
CA THR A 400 1.91 29.74 -38.76
C THR A 400 0.46 29.86 -38.31
N VAL A 401 0.18 29.46 -37.08
CA VAL A 401 -1.16 29.39 -36.50
C VAL A 401 -1.15 29.87 -35.07
N LYS A 402 -2.33 30.31 -34.60
CA LYS A 402 -2.57 30.48 -33.16
C LYS A 402 -2.88 29.12 -32.56
N LEU A 403 -2.13 28.72 -31.54
CA LEU A 403 -2.47 27.59 -30.68
C LEU A 403 -2.98 28.10 -29.33
N SER A 404 -3.96 27.41 -28.74
CA SER A 404 -4.53 27.77 -27.44
C SER A 404 -5.07 26.51 -26.74
N PRO A 405 -5.34 26.55 -25.42
CA PRO A 405 -6.04 25.45 -24.74
C PRO A 405 -7.48 25.21 -25.22
N SER A 406 -8.07 26.17 -25.93
CA SER A 406 -9.44 26.09 -26.44
C SER A 406 -9.53 25.61 -27.89
N ASP A 407 -8.42 25.67 -28.64
CA ASP A 407 -8.36 25.41 -30.07
C ASP A 407 -7.30 24.36 -30.42
N VAL A 408 -7.57 23.56 -31.45
CA VAL A 408 -6.61 22.59 -32.00
C VAL A 408 -6.25 22.92 -33.43
N PHE A 409 -5.03 22.61 -33.82
CA PHE A 409 -4.63 22.63 -35.23
C PHE A 409 -4.78 21.23 -35.80
N GLN A 410 -5.38 21.13 -36.99
CA GLN A 410 -5.48 19.89 -37.76
C GLN A 410 -5.22 20.18 -39.24
N ALA A 411 -4.42 19.33 -39.89
CA ALA A 411 -4.17 19.42 -41.32
C ALA A 411 -3.93 18.03 -41.93
N GLU A 412 -4.61 17.74 -43.03
CA GLU A 412 -4.34 16.59 -43.89
C GLU A 412 -3.34 17.00 -44.98
N VAL A 413 -2.30 16.19 -45.16
CA VAL A 413 -1.22 16.44 -46.11
C VAL A 413 -1.03 15.19 -46.97
N ASN A 414 -1.13 15.33 -48.29
CA ASN A 414 -0.77 14.24 -49.20
C ASN A 414 0.76 14.08 -49.20
N ILE A 415 1.24 12.94 -48.71
CA ILE A 415 2.65 12.59 -48.63
C ILE A 415 3.08 11.60 -49.73
N GLY A 416 2.12 11.03 -50.47
CA GLY A 416 2.36 10.01 -51.49
C GLY A 416 2.45 8.60 -50.90
N ALA A 417 2.04 7.60 -51.67
CA ALA A 417 1.94 6.20 -51.23
C ALA A 417 3.30 5.51 -50.98
N GLU A 418 4.40 6.07 -51.46
CA GLU A 418 5.74 5.48 -51.34
C GLU A 418 6.53 5.97 -50.11
N VAL A 419 6.04 7.01 -49.41
CA VAL A 419 6.71 7.56 -48.22
C VAL A 419 6.51 6.64 -47.04
N ARG A 420 7.62 6.29 -46.37
CA ARG A 420 7.57 5.48 -45.15
C ARG A 420 7.33 6.36 -43.93
N GLU A 421 6.60 5.86 -42.95
CA GLU A 421 6.26 6.61 -41.72
C GLU A 421 7.51 7.15 -41.01
N GLU A 422 8.59 6.36 -40.94
CA GLU A 422 9.84 6.77 -40.27
C GLU A 422 10.59 7.92 -40.97
N GLU A 423 10.18 8.29 -42.18
CA GLU A 423 10.70 9.44 -42.94
C GLU A 423 9.96 10.73 -42.62
N LEU A 424 8.84 10.65 -41.89
CA LEU A 424 8.05 11.78 -41.45
C LEU A 424 8.60 12.37 -40.15
N ARG A 425 8.53 13.69 -40.02
CA ARG A 425 8.79 14.38 -38.75
C ARG A 425 7.90 15.60 -38.62
N VAL A 426 7.06 15.62 -37.59
CA VAL A 426 6.30 16.80 -37.20
C VAL A 426 7.08 17.61 -36.17
N ILE A 427 7.12 18.93 -36.32
CA ILE A 427 7.81 19.86 -35.42
C ILE A 427 6.89 21.04 -35.14
N VAL A 428 6.70 21.37 -33.87
CA VAL A 428 5.95 22.54 -33.42
C VAL A 428 6.92 23.52 -32.77
N LEU A 429 6.95 24.75 -33.27
CA LEU A 429 7.82 25.82 -32.77
C LEU A 429 6.99 26.99 -32.25
N ASP A 430 7.49 27.73 -31.26
CA ASP A 430 6.95 29.04 -30.93
C ASP A 430 7.43 30.14 -31.90
N ALA A 431 7.04 31.39 -31.63
CA ALA A 431 7.35 32.54 -32.46
C ALA A 431 8.87 32.83 -32.56
N ASP A 432 9.63 32.45 -31.52
CA ASP A 432 11.08 32.64 -31.45
C ASP A 432 11.86 31.45 -32.04
N GLY A 433 11.15 30.41 -32.48
CA GLY A 433 11.73 29.20 -33.06
C GLY A 433 12.17 28.16 -32.03
N ARG A 434 11.78 28.29 -30.76
CA ARG A 434 11.98 27.24 -29.75
C ARG A 434 11.06 26.07 -30.03
N GLU A 435 11.60 24.87 -30.03
CA GLU A 435 10.82 23.65 -30.21
C GLU A 435 9.94 23.38 -28.99
N LEU A 436 8.62 23.34 -29.20
CA LEU A 436 7.63 23.02 -28.18
C LEU A 436 7.46 21.50 -28.05
N VAL A 437 7.33 20.81 -29.18
CA VAL A 437 7.26 19.34 -29.29
C VAL A 437 7.62 18.92 -30.71
N SER A 438 8.24 17.75 -30.87
CA SER A 438 8.39 17.10 -32.17
C SER A 438 8.18 15.59 -32.06
N TYR A 439 7.78 14.97 -33.17
CA TYR A 439 7.61 13.53 -33.23
C TYR A 439 8.09 12.99 -34.58
N ARG A 440 8.72 11.82 -34.52
CA ARG A 440 9.16 11.04 -35.67
C ARG A 440 8.79 9.58 -35.40
N PRO A 441 8.00 8.93 -36.28
CA PRO A 441 7.71 7.51 -36.15
C PRO A 441 9.00 6.68 -36.10
N MET A 442 9.00 5.68 -35.22
CA MET A 442 10.15 4.77 -35.07
C MET A 442 10.12 3.71 -36.17
N PRO A 443 11.30 3.24 -36.63
CA PRO A 443 11.36 2.10 -37.55
C PRO A 443 10.75 0.86 -36.88
N LYS A 444 9.93 0.09 -37.61
CA LYS A 444 9.41 -1.19 -37.13
C LYS A 444 10.57 -2.16 -36.87
N LYS A 445 10.79 -2.53 -35.60
CA LYS A 445 11.77 -3.54 -35.18
C LYS A 445 11.05 -4.68 -34.47
N ILE A 446 11.59 -5.90 -34.58
CA ILE A 446 11.17 -7.02 -33.73
C ILE A 446 11.90 -6.81 -32.40
N GLU A 447 11.19 -6.34 -31.39
CA GLU A 447 11.74 -6.23 -30.04
C GLU A 447 11.61 -7.55 -29.30
N GLN A 448 12.64 -7.91 -28.53
CA GLN A 448 12.57 -9.05 -27.62
C GLN A 448 11.72 -8.64 -26.41
N ILE A 449 10.71 -9.45 -26.12
CA ILE A 449 9.94 -9.33 -24.89
C ILE A 449 10.87 -9.70 -23.73
N PRO A 450 10.94 -8.88 -22.66
CA PRO A 450 11.80 -9.18 -21.51
C PRO A 450 11.33 -10.43 -20.75
N ASP A 451 12.27 -11.11 -20.09
CA ASP A 451 11.94 -12.23 -19.21
C ASP A 451 11.27 -11.74 -17.91
N PRO A 452 10.33 -12.53 -17.34
CA PRO A 452 9.82 -12.30 -15.98
C PRO A 452 10.91 -12.31 -14.91
N ALA A 453 10.62 -11.66 -13.79
CA ALA A 453 11.49 -11.67 -12.61
C ALA A 453 11.64 -13.09 -12.03
N LYS A 454 12.79 -13.34 -11.40
CA LYS A 454 13.12 -14.61 -10.76
C LYS A 454 13.21 -14.43 -9.25
N ALA A 455 12.66 -15.40 -8.52
CA ALA A 455 12.73 -15.40 -7.07
C ALA A 455 14.20 -15.50 -6.63
N ILE A 456 14.55 -14.82 -5.54
CA ILE A 456 15.85 -14.99 -4.90
C ILE A 456 15.96 -16.43 -4.40
N GLU A 457 17.14 -17.03 -4.44
CA GLU A 457 17.38 -18.36 -3.89
C GLU A 457 17.39 -18.37 -2.35
N ALA A 458 17.29 -19.54 -1.72
CA ALA A 458 17.45 -19.64 -0.26
C ALA A 458 18.89 -19.26 0.17
N PRO A 459 19.12 -18.78 1.41
CA PRO A 459 20.44 -18.38 1.87
C PRO A 459 21.53 -19.45 1.65
N GLU A 460 21.22 -20.72 1.91
CA GLU A 460 22.16 -21.83 1.78
C GLU A 460 22.55 -22.12 0.32
N GLN A 461 21.72 -21.70 -0.64
CA GLN A 461 21.93 -21.94 -2.07
C GLN A 461 22.76 -20.83 -2.74
N LEU A 462 22.73 -19.61 -2.22
CA LEU A 462 23.59 -18.52 -2.69
C LEU A 462 25.05 -18.87 -2.41
N GLN A 463 25.94 -18.69 -3.39
CA GLN A 463 27.30 -19.25 -3.32
C GLN A 463 28.33 -18.35 -2.63
N SER A 464 28.14 -17.02 -2.66
CA SER A 464 29.11 -16.05 -2.15
C SER A 464 28.52 -15.15 -1.06
N THR A 465 29.39 -14.57 -0.22
CA THR A 465 28.99 -13.55 0.76
C THR A 465 28.43 -12.30 0.11
N GLU A 466 28.89 -11.97 -1.10
CA GLU A 466 28.33 -10.88 -1.90
C GLU A 466 26.89 -11.16 -2.32
N ALA A 467 26.59 -12.35 -2.82
CA ALA A 467 25.23 -12.72 -3.20
C ALA A 467 24.28 -12.67 -1.98
N LEU A 468 24.73 -13.15 -0.82
CA LEU A 468 23.99 -13.09 0.44
C LEU A 468 23.74 -11.65 0.91
N TYR A 469 24.75 -10.78 0.84
CA TYR A 469 24.62 -9.37 1.17
C TYR A 469 23.62 -8.66 0.25
N LEU A 470 23.73 -8.85 -1.07
CA LEU A 470 22.82 -8.25 -2.04
C LEU A 470 21.38 -8.77 -1.91
N ALA A 471 21.20 -10.05 -1.58
CA ALA A 471 19.90 -10.62 -1.29
C ALA A 471 19.27 -10.00 -0.04
N GLY A 472 20.03 -9.87 1.06
CA GLY A 472 19.54 -9.19 2.26
C GLY A 472 19.16 -7.73 2.00
N LEU A 473 19.98 -6.99 1.26
CA LEU A 473 19.67 -5.61 0.85
C LEU A 473 18.41 -5.53 -0.01
N HIS A 474 18.23 -6.46 -0.95
CA HIS A 474 17.01 -6.51 -1.77
C HIS A 474 15.78 -6.73 -0.89
N LEU A 475 15.82 -7.69 0.04
CA LEU A 475 14.69 -7.96 0.93
C LEU A 475 14.32 -6.75 1.80
N GLU A 476 15.31 -6.00 2.28
CA GLU A 476 15.08 -4.73 2.98
C GLU A 476 14.50 -3.66 2.06
N GLN A 477 15.08 -3.50 0.87
CA GLN A 477 14.66 -2.49 -0.11
C GLN A 477 13.17 -2.63 -0.42
N TYR A 478 12.74 -3.83 -0.78
CA TYR A 478 11.37 -4.14 -1.19
C TYR A 478 10.40 -4.38 -0.02
N ARG A 479 10.90 -4.30 1.23
CA ARG A 479 10.15 -4.61 2.45
C ARG A 479 9.44 -5.95 2.32
N HIS A 480 10.19 -6.98 1.93
CA HIS A 480 9.65 -8.26 1.52
C HIS A 480 8.85 -8.92 2.67
N ALA A 481 7.64 -9.40 2.37
CA ALA A 481 6.69 -9.86 3.39
C ALA A 481 6.99 -11.26 3.95
N THR A 482 7.67 -12.12 3.17
CA THR A 482 7.73 -13.57 3.46
C THR A 482 9.14 -14.08 3.67
N ARG A 483 10.14 -13.21 3.54
CA ARG A 483 11.55 -13.54 3.67
C ARG A 483 12.26 -12.43 4.43
N GLU A 484 13.10 -12.83 5.37
CA GLU A 484 13.80 -11.94 6.27
C GLU A 484 15.25 -11.73 5.82
N PRO A 485 15.76 -10.49 5.82
CA PRO A 485 17.16 -10.20 5.48
C PRO A 485 18.15 -10.81 6.48
N GLU A 486 17.75 -10.94 7.75
CA GLU A 486 18.57 -11.52 8.83
C GLU A 486 19.15 -12.89 8.48
N ALA A 487 18.34 -13.79 7.91
CA ALA A 487 18.80 -15.13 7.56
C ALA A 487 19.94 -15.12 6.54
N TYR A 488 19.91 -14.18 5.59
CA TYR A 488 20.95 -14.02 4.56
C TYR A 488 22.22 -13.42 5.16
N TYR A 489 22.09 -12.43 6.04
CA TYR A 489 23.25 -11.84 6.71
C TYR A 489 23.96 -12.83 7.63
N LEU A 490 23.20 -13.58 8.43
CA LEU A 490 23.76 -14.57 9.36
C LEU A 490 24.43 -15.74 8.62
N GLU A 491 23.83 -16.25 7.54
CA GLU A 491 24.47 -17.28 6.72
C GLU A 491 25.75 -16.75 6.05
N GLY A 492 25.78 -15.47 5.66
CA GLY A 492 26.99 -14.82 5.16
C GLY A 492 28.08 -14.72 6.23
N LEU A 493 27.74 -14.26 7.44
CA LEU A 493 28.66 -14.11 8.56
C LEU A 493 29.19 -15.46 9.08
N LYS A 494 28.39 -16.53 8.95
CA LYS A 494 28.85 -17.89 9.24
C LYS A 494 29.97 -18.34 8.28
N ARG A 495 29.95 -17.90 7.03
CA ARG A 495 30.96 -18.22 6.01
C ARG A 495 32.20 -17.35 6.11
N ASP A 496 31.99 -16.06 6.35
CA ASP A 496 33.06 -15.10 6.62
C ASP A 496 32.66 -14.16 7.78
N PRO A 497 33.09 -14.48 9.02
CA PRO A 497 32.84 -13.63 10.18
C PRO A 497 33.46 -12.24 10.09
N GLY A 498 34.40 -12.03 9.14
CA GLY A 498 35.09 -10.78 8.93
C GLY A 498 34.48 -9.87 7.86
N ASP A 499 33.50 -10.33 7.06
CA ASP A 499 32.96 -9.53 5.95
C ASP A 499 32.37 -8.22 6.47
N ILE A 500 32.94 -7.11 5.99
CA ILE A 500 32.66 -5.75 6.47
C ILE A 500 31.20 -5.37 6.17
N ARG A 501 30.70 -5.74 4.99
CA ARG A 501 29.36 -5.35 4.52
C ARG A 501 28.27 -6.09 5.31
N LEU A 502 28.48 -7.38 5.54
CA LEU A 502 27.55 -8.22 6.30
C LEU A 502 27.50 -7.83 7.77
N ASN A 503 28.65 -7.58 8.40
CA ASN A 503 28.71 -7.09 9.78
C ASN A 503 28.01 -5.72 9.88
N ASN A 504 28.24 -4.83 8.93
CA ASN A 504 27.61 -3.51 8.93
C ASN A 504 26.08 -3.59 8.74
N ALA A 505 25.60 -4.39 7.77
CA ALA A 505 24.19 -4.55 7.49
C ALA A 505 23.43 -5.22 8.65
N TYR A 506 23.99 -6.29 9.23
CA TYR A 506 23.37 -6.94 10.38
C TYR A 506 23.40 -6.07 11.64
N GLY A 507 24.51 -5.36 11.88
CA GLY A 507 24.59 -4.36 12.94
C GLY A 507 23.53 -3.27 12.80
N LEU A 508 23.29 -2.78 11.58
CA LEU A 508 22.23 -1.80 11.30
C LEU A 508 20.82 -2.36 11.54
N LEU A 509 20.58 -3.62 11.15
CA LEU A 509 19.32 -4.31 11.43
C LEU A 509 19.06 -4.39 12.95
N LEU A 510 20.07 -4.78 13.73
CA LEU A 510 20.00 -4.83 15.19
C LEU A 510 19.80 -3.44 15.82
N LEU A 511 20.49 -2.41 15.31
CA LEU A 511 20.31 -1.03 15.75
C LEU A 511 18.86 -0.56 15.55
N ARG A 512 18.24 -0.89 14.41
CA ARG A 512 16.82 -0.56 14.16
C ARG A 512 15.85 -1.30 15.08
N ARG A 513 16.27 -2.45 15.64
CA ARG A 513 15.51 -3.24 16.63
C ARG A 513 15.72 -2.77 18.07
N GLY A 514 16.63 -1.83 18.32
CA GLY A 514 16.97 -1.36 19.66
C GLY A 514 18.00 -2.23 20.40
N CYS A 515 18.60 -3.22 19.73
CA CYS A 515 19.64 -4.11 20.29
C CYS A 515 21.00 -3.40 20.30
N PHE A 516 21.16 -2.36 21.11
CA PHE A 516 22.32 -1.47 21.06
C PHE A 516 23.65 -2.13 21.46
N GLU A 517 23.68 -3.00 22.47
CA GLU A 517 24.94 -3.68 22.83
C GLU A 517 25.34 -4.70 21.77
N GLU A 518 24.38 -5.41 21.19
CA GLU A 518 24.64 -6.41 20.15
C GLU A 518 25.10 -5.76 18.85
N SER A 519 24.47 -4.66 18.42
CA SER A 519 24.85 -3.95 17.19
C SER A 519 26.29 -3.42 17.26
N GLU A 520 26.73 -2.94 18.43
CA GLU A 520 28.10 -2.47 18.66
C GLU A 520 29.13 -3.54 18.30
N VAL A 521 28.88 -4.80 18.67
CA VAL A 521 29.80 -5.92 18.41
C VAL A 521 30.08 -6.05 16.91
N TYR A 522 29.02 -6.00 16.09
CA TYR A 522 29.15 -6.13 14.64
C TYR A 522 29.80 -4.91 13.99
N PHE A 523 29.48 -3.68 14.41
CA PHE A 523 30.16 -2.49 13.89
C PHE A 523 31.64 -2.47 14.24
N ARG A 524 32.01 -2.83 15.47
CA ARG A 524 33.43 -2.95 15.86
C ARG A 524 34.13 -4.04 15.05
N LYS A 525 33.46 -5.16 14.75
CA LYS A 525 34.03 -6.22 13.91
C LYS A 525 34.25 -5.76 12.47
N ALA A 526 33.28 -5.06 11.89
CA ALA A 526 33.42 -4.43 10.57
C ALA A 526 34.63 -3.48 10.55
N ILE A 527 34.77 -2.61 11.57
CA ILE A 527 35.89 -1.66 11.69
C ILE A 527 37.24 -2.38 11.86
N GLU A 528 37.29 -3.44 12.67
CA GLU A 528 38.50 -4.24 12.88
C GLU A 528 39.02 -4.79 11.54
N THR A 529 38.14 -5.40 10.75
CA THR A 529 38.51 -5.93 9.43
C THR A 529 38.87 -4.80 8.47
N LEU A 530 38.04 -3.77 8.39
CA LEU A 530 38.19 -2.61 7.51
C LEU A 530 39.53 -1.87 7.74
N THR A 531 39.99 -1.80 8.98
CA THR A 531 41.21 -1.06 9.36
C THR A 531 42.45 -1.93 9.55
N ARG A 532 42.35 -3.25 9.40
CA ARG A 532 43.43 -4.23 9.61
C ARG A 532 44.73 -3.89 8.90
N HIS A 533 44.62 -3.38 7.66
CA HIS A 533 45.77 -2.99 6.84
C HIS A 533 45.80 -1.50 6.50
N ASN A 534 44.67 -0.81 6.68
CA ASN A 534 44.49 0.59 6.30
C ASN A 534 43.90 1.37 7.46
N ALA A 535 44.72 2.13 8.18
CA ALA A 535 44.25 2.98 9.28
C ALA A 535 43.26 4.09 8.83
N ARG A 536 43.14 4.31 7.51
CA ARG A 536 42.21 5.25 6.88
C ARG A 536 41.43 4.49 5.80
N PRO A 537 40.24 3.96 6.14
CA PRO A 537 39.48 3.19 5.18
C PRO A 537 38.77 4.06 4.15
N TYR A 538 38.48 3.46 2.99
CA TYR A 538 37.79 4.13 1.88
C TYR A 538 36.32 4.43 2.19
N ASP A 539 35.67 3.52 2.91
CA ASP A 539 34.32 3.68 3.45
C ASP A 539 34.39 3.85 4.97
N SER A 540 33.50 4.64 5.52
CA SER A 540 33.42 4.97 6.94
C SER A 540 32.02 4.80 7.53
N GLU A 541 31.11 4.15 6.80
CA GLU A 541 29.75 3.82 7.24
C GLU A 541 29.72 3.08 8.60
N PRO A 542 30.55 2.04 8.85
CA PRO A 542 30.54 1.36 10.16
C PRO A 542 30.90 2.27 11.33
N PHE A 543 31.72 3.32 11.11
CA PHE A 543 32.03 4.30 12.17
C PHE A 543 30.83 5.19 12.48
N TYR A 544 30.05 5.56 11.46
CA TYR A 544 28.84 6.35 11.66
C TYR A 544 27.83 5.58 12.52
N TYR A 545 27.55 4.32 12.17
CA TYR A 545 26.58 3.52 12.93
C TYR A 545 27.10 3.07 14.30
N LEU A 546 28.41 2.86 14.45
CA LEU A 546 29.01 2.71 15.78
C LEU A 546 28.75 3.97 16.61
N GLY A 547 28.96 5.16 16.04
CA GLY A 547 28.67 6.44 16.71
C GLY A 547 27.20 6.55 17.13
N GLN A 548 26.27 6.21 16.25
CA GLN A 548 24.84 6.21 16.56
C GLN A 548 24.51 5.23 17.70
N THR A 549 25.07 4.03 17.66
CA THR A 549 24.89 3.00 18.69
C THR A 549 25.42 3.46 20.05
N LEU A 550 26.63 4.01 20.08
CA LEU A 550 27.24 4.52 21.31
C LEU A 550 26.48 5.73 21.87
N LYS A 551 25.92 6.59 20.99
CA LYS A 551 25.05 7.71 21.39
C LYS A 551 23.80 7.19 22.11
N TRP A 552 23.15 6.14 21.60
CA TRP A 552 22.00 5.51 22.25
C TRP A 552 22.34 4.87 23.60
N GLN A 553 23.54 4.30 23.74
CA GLN A 553 24.04 3.79 25.03
C GLN A 553 24.50 4.90 26.01
N GLY A 554 24.40 6.18 25.63
CA GLY A 554 24.86 7.31 26.45
C GLY A 554 26.38 7.48 26.54
N ARG A 555 27.16 6.73 25.75
CA ARG A 555 28.63 6.78 25.70
C ARG A 555 29.11 7.88 24.74
N LEU A 556 28.78 9.13 25.09
CA LEU A 556 28.92 10.28 24.19
C LEU A 556 30.36 10.56 23.73
N GLU A 557 31.36 10.39 24.60
CA GLU A 557 32.77 10.62 24.22
C GLU A 557 33.26 9.64 23.15
N GLU A 558 32.91 8.35 23.28
CA GLU A 558 33.25 7.35 22.28
C GLU A 558 32.43 7.55 20.99
N ALA A 559 31.16 7.93 21.12
CA ALA A 559 30.31 8.27 19.98
C ALA A 559 30.92 9.45 19.19
N TYR A 560 31.34 10.50 19.88
CA TYR A 560 31.99 11.68 19.31
C TYR A 560 33.26 11.29 18.52
N ALA A 561 34.11 10.44 19.10
CA ALA A 561 35.29 9.93 18.42
C ALA A 561 34.96 9.10 17.16
N ALA A 562 33.92 8.24 17.23
CA ALA A 562 33.48 7.44 16.10
C ALA A 562 32.89 8.30 14.97
N PHE A 563 32.08 9.32 15.29
CA PHE A 563 31.57 10.24 14.28
C PHE A 563 32.67 11.04 13.60
N TYR A 564 33.69 11.49 14.34
CA TYR A 564 34.84 12.16 13.73
C TYR A 564 35.61 11.27 12.75
N LYS A 565 35.62 9.94 12.95
CA LYS A 565 36.13 8.99 11.95
C LYS A 565 35.18 8.84 10.77
N SER A 566 33.87 8.88 11.00
CA SER A 566 32.87 8.76 9.94
C SER A 566 32.97 9.88 8.90
N VAL A 567 33.23 11.12 9.32
CA VAL A 567 33.27 12.29 8.41
C VAL A 567 34.54 12.38 7.54
N TRP A 568 35.44 11.39 7.62
CA TRP A 568 36.63 11.31 6.76
C TRP A 568 36.30 10.97 5.31
N THR A 569 35.09 10.49 5.04
CA THR A 569 34.58 10.23 3.68
C THR A 569 33.40 11.16 3.39
N GLY A 570 33.30 11.64 2.15
CA GLY A 570 32.28 12.62 1.76
C GLY A 570 30.84 12.12 1.96
N ALA A 571 30.60 10.82 1.77
CA ALA A 571 29.27 10.21 1.88
C ALA A 571 28.64 10.37 3.29
N TRP A 572 29.48 10.46 4.34
CA TRP A 572 29.03 10.53 5.74
C TRP A 572 29.24 11.90 6.38
N GLN A 573 29.74 12.90 5.65
CA GLN A 573 30.00 14.22 6.22
C GLN A 573 28.73 14.92 6.69
N ALA A 574 27.65 14.90 5.89
CA ALA A 574 26.39 15.55 6.27
C ALA A 574 25.83 14.97 7.59
N ALA A 575 25.60 13.66 7.63
CA ALA A 575 25.03 12.97 8.79
C ALA A 575 25.99 12.94 10.00
N GLY A 576 27.29 12.71 9.77
CA GLY A 576 28.29 12.63 10.83
C GLY A 576 28.56 13.98 11.50
N TYR A 577 28.72 15.06 10.73
CA TYR A 577 28.89 16.40 11.31
C TYR A 577 27.61 16.88 12.01
N PHE A 578 26.43 16.49 11.52
CA PHE A 578 25.17 16.76 12.23
C PHE A 578 25.13 16.06 13.60
N ALA A 579 25.50 14.78 13.67
CA ALA A 579 25.55 14.04 14.93
C ALA A 579 26.59 14.61 15.91
N LEU A 580 27.75 15.04 15.42
CA LEU A 580 28.76 15.76 16.22
C LEU A 580 28.19 17.08 16.76
N ALA A 581 27.52 17.87 15.91
CA ALA A 581 26.91 19.14 16.31
C ALA A 581 25.83 18.94 17.39
N GLN A 582 25.05 17.87 17.31
CA GLN A 582 24.07 17.53 18.35
C GLN A 582 24.73 17.28 19.71
N ILE A 583 25.84 16.51 19.73
CA ILE A 583 26.58 16.22 20.97
C ILE A 583 27.19 17.52 21.53
N ALA A 584 27.89 18.30 20.70
CA ALA A 584 28.50 19.57 21.12
C ALA A 584 27.45 20.58 21.63
N CYS A 585 26.29 20.67 20.96
CA CYS A 585 25.17 21.51 21.40
C CYS A 585 24.63 21.07 22.76
N GLY A 586 24.46 19.76 22.98
CA GLY A 586 24.02 19.19 24.26
C GLY A 586 25.03 19.40 25.40
N GLN A 587 26.32 19.51 25.09
CA GLN A 587 27.38 19.88 26.03
C GLN A 587 27.54 21.40 26.21
N ALA A 588 26.64 22.21 25.63
CA ALA A 588 26.68 23.68 25.61
C ALA A 588 27.95 24.29 24.97
N GLN A 589 28.64 23.52 24.11
CA GLN A 589 29.78 23.97 23.31
C GLN A 589 29.29 24.61 22.00
N TYR A 590 28.57 25.73 22.11
CA TYR A 590 27.80 26.28 20.99
C TYR A 590 28.65 26.77 19.81
N ASP A 591 29.85 27.30 20.04
CA ASP A 591 30.76 27.73 18.97
C ASP A 591 31.24 26.54 18.11
N GLU A 592 31.66 25.44 18.76
CA GLU A 592 32.05 24.21 18.05
C GLU A 592 30.84 23.57 17.35
N ALA A 593 29.68 23.54 18.02
CA ALA A 593 28.45 23.04 17.43
C ALA A 593 28.07 23.83 16.16
N LEU A 594 28.26 25.15 16.15
CA LEU A 594 28.01 25.99 14.98
C LEU A 594 28.94 25.64 13.81
N GLU A 595 30.24 25.46 14.08
CA GLU A 595 31.20 25.06 13.05
C GLU A 595 30.83 23.69 12.45
N LEU A 596 30.47 22.72 13.30
CA LEU A 596 30.11 21.38 12.88
C LEU A 596 28.82 21.37 12.06
N VAL A 597 27.77 22.06 12.50
CA VAL A 597 26.50 22.10 11.74
C VAL A 597 26.67 22.83 10.41
N ASP A 598 27.54 23.85 10.34
CA ASP A 598 27.89 24.51 9.07
C ASP A 598 28.61 23.55 8.12
N ARG A 599 29.51 22.70 8.62
CA ARG A 599 30.13 21.64 7.80
C ARG A 599 29.12 20.63 7.27
N SER A 600 28.13 20.26 8.08
CA SER A 600 27.02 19.41 7.62
C SER A 600 26.25 20.07 6.48
N LEU A 601 25.84 21.33 6.65
CA LEU A 601 25.05 22.09 5.68
C LEU A 601 25.81 22.46 4.41
N ASN A 602 27.15 22.59 4.47
CA ASN A 602 27.99 22.79 3.29
C ASN A 602 27.98 21.57 2.35
N VAL A 603 27.78 20.36 2.89
CA VAL A 603 27.63 19.14 2.11
C VAL A 603 26.18 18.96 1.66
N GLN A 604 25.24 19.15 2.59
CA GLN A 604 23.83 18.98 2.31
C GLN A 604 22.99 20.12 2.87
N TYR A 605 22.77 21.12 2.04
CA TYR A 605 22.08 22.35 2.43
C TYR A 605 20.60 22.17 2.78
N ARG A 606 19.94 21.17 2.16
CA ARG A 606 18.54 20.77 2.40
C ARG A 606 18.39 19.73 3.52
N HIS A 607 19.32 19.71 4.48
CA HIS A 607 19.20 18.91 5.70
C HIS A 607 18.40 19.69 6.76
N TYR A 608 17.07 19.51 6.78
CA TYR A 608 16.17 20.33 7.61
C TYR A 608 16.44 20.24 9.12
N LYS A 609 16.79 19.05 9.64
CA LYS A 609 17.19 18.90 11.05
C LYS A 609 18.49 19.64 11.39
N ALA A 610 19.46 19.70 10.48
CA ALA A 610 20.68 20.49 10.68
C ALA A 610 20.41 21.99 10.60
N ARG A 611 19.51 22.44 9.71
CA ARG A 611 19.07 23.86 9.67
C ARG A 611 18.38 24.26 10.97
N HIS A 612 17.48 23.41 11.47
CA HIS A 612 16.85 23.59 12.77
C HIS A 612 17.89 23.71 13.89
N LEU A 613 18.81 22.74 13.99
CA LEU A 613 19.86 22.76 15.01
C LEU A 613 20.73 24.03 14.92
N LYS A 614 21.06 24.49 13.70
CA LYS A 614 21.78 25.75 13.50
C LYS A 614 20.99 26.95 14.03
N SER A 615 19.68 27.02 13.78
CA SER A 615 18.82 28.08 14.33
C SER A 615 18.84 28.09 15.87
N VAL A 616 18.74 26.92 16.49
CA VAL A 616 18.85 26.76 17.96
C VAL A 616 20.20 27.25 18.47
N ILE A 617 21.30 26.84 17.84
CA ILE A 617 22.67 27.24 18.23
C ILE A 617 22.85 28.75 18.09
N LEU A 618 22.38 29.36 17.00
CA LEU A 618 22.46 30.81 16.80
C LEU A 618 21.67 31.57 17.88
N ARG A 619 20.49 31.07 18.26
CA ARG A 619 19.69 31.63 19.34
C ARG A 619 20.43 31.57 20.68
N ARG A 620 21.03 30.43 21.02
CA ARG A 620 21.86 30.26 22.22
C ARG A 620 23.10 31.15 22.27
N LEU A 621 23.66 31.49 21.11
CA LEU A 621 24.77 32.46 20.97
C LEU A 621 24.31 33.93 20.98
N GLY A 622 23.00 34.21 21.12
CA GLY A 622 22.44 35.56 21.08
C GLY A 622 22.40 36.18 19.67
N ARG A 623 22.54 35.37 18.61
CA ARG A 623 22.56 35.79 17.20
C ARG A 623 21.18 35.70 16.55
N ALA A 624 20.18 36.30 17.19
CA ALA A 624 18.76 36.16 16.83
C ALA A 624 18.43 36.59 15.38
N ALA A 625 19.06 37.65 14.86
CA ALA A 625 18.81 38.12 13.50
C ALA A 625 19.25 37.11 12.41
N GLU A 626 20.35 36.40 12.66
CA GLU A 626 20.84 35.36 11.76
C GLU A 626 19.96 34.11 11.85
N ALA A 627 19.51 33.76 13.07
CA ALA A 627 18.53 32.69 13.27
C ALA A 627 17.23 32.99 12.52
N GLU A 628 16.68 34.20 12.64
CA GLU A 628 15.45 34.62 11.93
C GLU A 628 15.60 34.49 10.41
N THR A 629 16.73 34.94 9.87
CA THR A 629 17.01 34.86 8.43
C THR A 629 17.02 33.43 7.94
N LEU A 630 17.75 32.54 8.63
CA LEU A 630 17.85 31.12 8.29
C LEU A 630 16.48 30.42 8.40
N VAL A 631 15.71 30.73 9.44
CA VAL A 631 14.39 30.17 9.67
C VAL A 631 13.42 30.56 8.57
N ARG A 632 13.34 31.86 8.21
CA ARG A 632 12.48 32.34 7.12
C ARG A 632 12.85 31.71 5.78
N GLU A 633 14.15 31.54 5.53
CA GLU A 633 14.60 30.83 4.35
C GLU A 633 14.17 29.37 4.35
N THR A 634 14.28 28.68 5.50
CA THR A 634 13.84 27.28 5.64
C THR A 634 12.34 27.14 5.36
N ILE A 635 11.52 28.05 5.89
CA ILE A 635 10.06 28.08 5.65
C ILE A 635 9.74 28.29 4.15
N ARG A 636 10.56 29.02 3.39
CA ARG A 636 10.38 29.16 1.93
C ARG A 636 10.78 27.90 1.17
N ILE A 637 11.73 27.13 1.68
CA ILE A 637 12.19 25.89 1.05
C ILE A 637 11.17 24.76 1.29
N ASP A 638 10.63 24.70 2.51
CA ASP A 638 9.61 23.75 2.96
C ASP A 638 8.55 24.47 3.81
N PRO A 639 7.39 24.83 3.22
CA PRO A 639 6.32 25.58 3.89
C PRO A 639 5.66 24.84 5.05
N VAL A 640 5.82 23.52 5.14
CA VAL A 640 5.24 22.68 6.20
C VAL A 640 6.30 22.23 7.22
N GLU A 641 7.42 22.95 7.34
CA GLU A 641 8.47 22.62 8.33
C GLU A 641 8.17 23.18 9.73
N PHE A 642 7.80 22.29 10.66
CA PHE A 642 7.42 22.65 12.02
C PHE A 642 8.56 23.26 12.83
N ALA A 643 9.78 22.73 12.70
CA ALA A 643 10.89 23.15 13.55
C ALA A 643 11.35 24.57 13.24
N ALA A 644 11.41 24.93 11.97
CA ALA A 644 11.70 26.30 11.55
C ALA A 644 10.62 27.26 12.07
N ARG A 645 9.34 26.91 11.92
CA ARG A 645 8.24 27.75 12.44
C ARG A 645 8.28 27.90 13.96
N ASN A 646 8.64 26.85 14.69
CA ASN A 646 8.80 26.91 16.13
C ASN A 646 9.96 27.83 16.54
N GLU A 647 11.10 27.73 15.87
CA GLU A 647 12.24 28.62 16.13
C GLU A 647 11.92 30.08 15.80
N LEU A 648 11.06 30.36 14.81
CA LEU A 648 10.60 31.74 14.55
C LEU A 648 9.86 32.32 15.76
N ILE A 649 9.00 31.52 16.39
CA ILE A 649 8.27 31.90 17.61
C ILE A 649 9.25 32.17 18.75
N ALA A 650 10.24 31.28 18.94
CA ALA A 650 11.26 31.45 19.98
C ALA A 650 12.06 32.74 19.79
N VAL A 651 12.51 33.02 18.55
CA VAL A 651 13.24 34.25 18.21
C VAL A 651 12.39 35.51 18.45
N TYR A 652 11.11 35.51 18.08
CA TYR A 652 10.22 36.64 18.35
C TYR A 652 10.04 36.88 19.85
N ARG A 653 9.89 35.83 20.65
CA ARG A 653 9.76 35.97 22.12
C ARG A 653 11.02 36.56 22.74
N GLU A 654 12.19 36.06 22.38
CA GLU A 654 13.46 36.55 22.92
C GLU A 654 13.77 38.00 22.51
N THR A 655 13.28 38.43 21.35
CA THR A 655 13.42 39.81 20.86
C THR A 655 12.29 40.75 21.29
N GLY A 656 11.34 40.30 22.13
CA GLY A 656 10.24 41.10 22.65
C GLY A 656 9.08 41.36 21.66
N ARG A 657 9.04 40.64 20.53
CA ARG A 657 8.03 40.74 19.46
C ARG A 657 6.81 39.86 19.76
N THR A 658 6.13 40.13 20.88
CA THR A 658 5.08 39.27 21.44
C THR A 658 3.88 39.06 20.50
N ALA A 659 3.46 40.09 19.75
CA ALA A 659 2.33 39.97 18.83
C ALA A 659 2.61 39.00 17.68
N GLU A 660 3.80 39.10 17.09
CA GLU A 660 4.24 38.24 15.99
C GLU A 660 4.49 36.81 16.46
N ALA A 661 4.98 36.64 17.70
CA ALA A 661 5.09 35.33 18.35
C ALA A 661 3.72 34.65 18.50
N GLN A 662 2.70 35.41 18.93
CA GLN A 662 1.36 34.87 19.13
C GLN A 662 0.70 34.48 17.80
N GLU A 663 0.86 35.29 16.76
CA GLU A 663 0.36 35.00 15.41
C GLU A 663 1.04 33.75 14.83
N ALA A 664 2.37 33.69 14.89
CA ALA A 664 3.14 32.54 14.41
C ALA A 664 2.80 31.25 15.18
N LEU A 665 2.53 31.35 16.48
CA LEU A 665 2.05 30.22 17.29
C LEU A 665 0.67 29.73 16.84
N GLY A 666 -0.26 30.64 16.58
CA GLY A 666 -1.59 30.28 16.04
C GLY A 666 -1.47 29.57 14.68
N SER A 667 -0.61 30.08 13.80
CA SER A 667 -0.34 29.45 12.50
C SER A 667 0.27 28.05 12.64
N LEU A 668 1.27 27.87 13.50
CA LEU A 668 1.90 26.56 13.74
C LEU A 668 0.92 25.56 14.39
N ALA A 669 0.12 26.00 15.36
CA ALA A 669 -0.88 25.15 16.01
C ALA A 669 -1.95 24.68 15.01
N GLY A 670 -2.41 25.58 14.13
CA GLY A 670 -3.33 25.22 13.05
C GLY A 670 -2.73 24.20 12.08
N LEU A 671 -1.46 24.41 11.69
CA LEU A 671 -0.74 23.49 10.80
C LEU A 671 -0.55 22.09 11.42
N MET A 672 -0.12 22.02 12.69
CA MET A 672 0.12 20.75 13.40
C MET A 672 -1.16 20.03 13.86
N ARG A 673 -2.33 20.67 13.72
CA ARG A 673 -3.67 20.12 14.00
C ARG A 673 -3.88 19.56 15.42
N GLY A 674 -3.02 19.91 16.38
CA GLY A 674 -3.05 19.30 17.71
C GLY A 674 -2.64 17.81 17.72
N ASP A 675 -2.08 17.28 16.63
CA ASP A 675 -1.66 15.88 16.52
C ASP A 675 -0.43 15.62 17.42
N ALA A 676 -0.58 14.75 18.41
CA ALA A 676 0.48 14.44 19.38
C ALA A 676 1.79 13.98 18.74
N HIS A 677 1.74 13.26 17.62
CA HIS A 677 2.93 12.75 16.94
C HIS A 677 3.75 13.88 16.30
N ASN A 678 3.10 14.91 15.77
CA ASN A 678 3.79 16.10 15.26
C ASN A 678 4.56 16.82 16.36
N TYR A 679 3.95 16.99 17.54
CA TYR A 679 4.61 17.62 18.69
C TYR A 679 5.73 16.75 19.26
N ILE A 680 5.55 15.43 19.32
CA ILE A 680 6.61 14.50 19.72
C ILE A 680 7.79 14.59 18.75
N ALA A 681 7.55 14.52 17.43
CA ALA A 681 8.61 14.59 16.43
C ALA A 681 9.41 15.91 16.51
N LEU A 682 8.71 17.03 16.71
CA LEU A 682 9.35 18.34 16.92
C LEU A 682 10.16 18.36 18.22
N ALA A 683 9.60 17.85 19.32
CA ALA A 683 10.27 17.86 20.62
C ALA A 683 11.49 16.93 20.66
N GLN A 684 11.44 15.78 19.96
CA GLN A 684 12.59 14.88 19.76
C GLN A 684 13.75 15.59 19.06
N ASP A 685 13.48 16.46 18.08
CA ASP A 685 14.53 17.21 17.39
C ASP A 685 15.31 18.14 18.35
N TYR A 686 14.66 18.71 19.37
CA TYR A 686 15.32 19.48 20.44
C TYR A 686 16.05 18.59 21.43
N ALA A 687 15.39 17.52 21.90
CA ALA A 687 15.93 16.60 22.89
C ALA A 687 17.19 15.89 22.38
N ASP A 688 17.26 15.57 21.08
CA ASP A 688 18.44 14.97 20.43
C ASP A 688 19.71 15.83 20.55
N ALA A 689 19.56 17.14 20.76
CA ALA A 689 20.62 18.14 20.95
C ALA A 689 20.71 18.65 22.41
N GLY A 690 20.12 17.92 23.36
CA GLY A 690 20.15 18.24 24.79
C GLY A 690 19.31 19.44 25.20
N GLN A 691 18.47 19.99 24.32
CA GLN A 691 17.62 21.15 24.61
C GLN A 691 16.28 20.72 25.24
N TYR A 692 16.34 20.06 26.39
CA TYR A 692 15.17 19.48 27.05
C TYR A 692 14.11 20.52 27.45
N ALA A 693 14.53 21.74 27.81
CA ALA A 693 13.61 22.83 28.15
C ALA A 693 12.72 23.23 26.96
N ASP A 694 13.29 23.38 25.74
CA ASP A 694 12.49 23.67 24.54
C ASP A 694 11.58 22.48 24.18
N ALA A 695 12.10 21.25 24.32
CA ALA A 695 11.32 20.04 24.07
C ALA A 695 10.08 19.95 24.98
N LEU A 696 10.25 20.22 26.28
CA LEU A 696 9.16 20.29 27.26
C LEU A 696 8.19 21.43 26.96
N GLU A 697 8.67 22.59 26.49
CA GLU A 697 7.81 23.69 26.06
C GLU A 697 6.91 23.30 24.89
N VAL A 698 7.46 22.59 23.88
CA VAL A 698 6.70 22.08 22.74
C VAL A 698 5.61 21.12 23.19
N LEU A 699 5.95 20.11 24.02
CA LEU A 699 4.97 19.14 24.52
C LEU A 699 3.91 19.78 25.42
N GLY A 700 4.29 20.78 26.22
CA GLY A 700 3.39 21.50 27.11
C GLY A 700 2.23 22.22 26.40
N ARG A 701 2.34 22.47 25.09
CA ARG A 701 1.28 23.10 24.27
C ARG A 701 0.07 22.21 24.03
N ILE A 702 0.24 20.89 24.10
CA ILE A 702 -0.83 19.90 23.90
C ILE A 702 -1.05 19.02 25.12
N ALA A 703 -0.28 19.23 26.19
CA ALA A 703 -0.29 18.40 27.38
C ALA A 703 0.00 19.21 28.65
N ALA A 704 -0.80 20.25 28.90
CA ALA A 704 -0.82 20.89 30.22
C ALA A 704 -1.15 19.84 31.31
N PRO A 705 -0.63 19.94 32.55
CA PRO A 705 -0.85 18.93 33.59
C PRO A 705 -2.32 18.54 33.81
N GLU A 706 -3.22 19.51 33.76
CA GLU A 706 -4.67 19.37 33.93
C GLU A 706 -5.42 18.90 32.67
N GLN A 707 -4.73 18.78 31.53
CA GLN A 707 -5.37 18.45 30.26
C GLN A 707 -5.78 16.97 30.21
N PRO A 708 -7.09 16.67 30.03
CA PRO A 708 -7.56 15.29 29.87
C PRO A 708 -7.26 14.76 28.46
N GLY A 709 -7.24 13.43 28.31
CA GLY A 709 -7.14 12.77 27.00
C GLY A 709 -5.80 12.95 26.28
N VAL A 710 -4.73 13.27 27.02
CA VAL A 710 -3.39 13.40 26.45
C VAL A 710 -2.86 12.03 26.02
N TYR A 711 -2.32 11.96 24.80
CA TYR A 711 -1.68 10.76 24.28
C TYR A 711 -0.57 10.27 25.23
N PRO A 712 -0.58 9.00 25.70
CA PRO A 712 0.27 8.53 26.80
C PRO A 712 1.76 8.80 26.62
N MET A 713 2.29 8.60 25.40
CA MET A 713 3.71 8.82 25.14
C MET A 713 4.15 10.26 25.39
N VAL A 714 3.28 11.26 25.20
CA VAL A 714 3.62 12.67 25.51
C VAL A 714 3.99 12.80 26.99
N ARG A 715 3.27 12.13 27.89
CA ARG A 715 3.55 12.14 29.34
C ARG A 715 4.85 11.42 29.68
N TYR A 716 5.10 10.25 29.07
CA TYR A 716 6.37 9.55 29.27
C TYR A 716 7.57 10.38 28.76
N TYR A 717 7.44 11.07 27.63
CA TYR A 717 8.46 12.00 27.15
C TYR A 717 8.66 13.18 28.11
N GLN A 718 7.57 13.79 28.61
CA GLN A 718 7.63 14.86 29.61
C GLN A 718 8.36 14.38 30.87
N ALA A 719 8.05 13.19 31.38
CA ALA A 719 8.72 12.63 32.54
C ALA A 719 10.23 12.42 32.30
N SER A 720 10.58 11.73 31.21
CA SER A 720 11.98 11.46 30.84
C SER A 720 12.80 12.74 30.71
N TRP A 721 12.29 13.71 29.96
CA TRP A 721 13.02 14.94 29.69
C TRP A 721 13.01 15.92 30.85
N SER A 722 12.00 15.91 31.73
CA SER A 722 12.05 16.64 33.01
C SER A 722 13.19 16.14 33.89
N ARG A 723 13.40 14.82 34.03
CA ARG A 723 14.57 14.29 34.79
C ARG A 723 15.89 14.74 34.17
N LYS A 724 16.02 14.63 32.84
CA LYS A 724 17.23 15.08 32.12
C LYS A 724 17.46 16.60 32.22
N ASN A 725 16.39 17.38 32.45
CA ASN A 725 16.44 18.81 32.71
C ASN A 725 16.62 19.18 34.20
N GLY A 726 16.80 18.19 35.09
CA GLY A 726 16.98 18.40 36.53
C GLY A 726 15.70 18.75 37.31
N GLN A 727 14.53 18.37 36.79
CA GLN A 727 13.21 18.66 37.34
C GLN A 727 12.53 17.37 37.86
N ASP A 728 13.15 16.71 38.85
CA ASP A 728 12.72 15.38 39.32
C ASP A 728 11.28 15.34 39.86
N GLU A 729 10.87 16.33 40.67
CA GLU A 729 9.49 16.39 41.20
C GLU A 729 8.43 16.48 40.08
N GLN A 730 8.76 17.23 39.02
CA GLN A 730 7.87 17.37 37.87
C GLN A 730 7.83 16.08 37.06
N ALA A 731 8.96 15.37 36.96
CA ALA A 731 9.03 14.10 36.28
C ALA A 731 8.17 13.02 36.96
N ASP A 732 8.24 12.92 38.28
CA ASP A 732 7.43 11.97 39.05
C ASP A 732 5.93 12.20 38.83
N ALA A 733 5.51 13.47 38.80
CA ALA A 733 4.12 13.83 38.49
C ALA A 733 3.72 13.43 37.06
N TYR A 734 4.61 13.60 36.07
CA TYR A 734 4.33 13.16 34.71
C TYR A 734 4.30 11.64 34.57
N ASP A 735 5.10 10.89 35.32
CA ASP A 735 5.04 9.42 35.35
C ASP A 735 3.68 8.93 35.87
N GLU A 736 3.15 9.55 36.94
CA GLU A 736 1.81 9.22 37.45
C GLU A 736 0.72 9.51 36.41
N LEU A 737 0.82 10.65 35.72
CA LEU A 737 -0.10 10.99 34.63
C LEU A 737 0.03 10.02 33.45
N ALA A 738 1.24 9.55 33.14
CA ALA A 738 1.49 8.59 32.06
C ALA A 738 0.87 7.22 32.39
N ALA A 739 1.09 6.71 33.60
CA ALA A 739 0.51 5.45 34.08
C ALA A 739 -1.02 5.52 34.14
N ALA A 740 -1.60 6.69 34.44
CA ALA A 740 -3.04 6.90 34.47
C ALA A 740 -3.69 7.09 33.08
N ALA A 741 -2.93 7.47 32.06
CA ALA A 741 -3.47 7.81 30.73
C ALA A 741 -4.18 6.63 30.04
N ASP A 742 -5.18 6.92 29.21
CA ASP A 742 -5.94 5.92 28.44
C ASP A 742 -5.01 5.23 27.42
N PRO A 743 -4.89 3.88 27.45
CA PRO A 743 -4.02 3.15 26.52
C PRO A 743 -4.55 3.00 25.10
N ALA A 744 -5.81 3.38 24.84
CA ALA A 744 -6.40 3.27 23.51
C ALA A 744 -5.56 4.02 22.45
N TYR A 745 -5.33 3.36 21.31
CA TYR A 745 -4.60 3.90 20.15
C TYR A 745 -3.14 4.31 20.41
N CYS A 746 -2.55 3.90 21.54
CA CYS A 746 -1.16 4.18 21.88
C CYS A 746 -0.20 3.09 21.39
N PHE A 747 0.42 3.34 20.24
CA PHE A 747 1.28 2.40 19.50
C PHE A 747 2.70 2.98 19.28
N PRO A 748 3.58 2.92 20.29
CA PRO A 748 4.95 3.43 20.18
C PRO A 748 5.84 2.57 19.27
N ASN A 749 6.63 3.18 18.39
CA ASN A 749 7.39 2.45 17.36
C ASN A 749 8.81 2.96 17.09
N THR A 750 9.21 4.09 17.68
CA THR A 750 10.52 4.72 17.46
C THR A 750 11.55 4.27 18.49
N LEU A 751 12.85 4.46 18.19
CA LEU A 751 13.92 4.20 19.18
C LEU A 751 13.83 5.15 20.39
N HIS A 752 13.30 6.36 20.19
CA HIS A 752 13.00 7.29 21.28
C HIS A 752 11.91 6.75 22.20
N ASP A 753 10.84 6.16 21.63
CA ASP A 753 9.78 5.55 22.43
C ASP A 753 10.35 4.38 23.24
N TYR A 754 11.20 3.54 22.62
CA TYR A 754 11.89 2.45 23.30
C TYR A 754 12.69 2.94 24.49
N ALA A 755 13.56 3.95 24.29
CA ALA A 755 14.42 4.47 25.35
C ALA A 755 13.62 5.04 26.53
N VAL A 756 12.55 5.79 26.24
CA VAL A 756 11.69 6.41 27.26
C VAL A 756 10.87 5.36 28.01
N LEU A 757 10.32 4.35 27.33
CA LEU A 757 9.56 3.27 27.96
C LEU A 757 10.47 2.33 28.77
N GLN A 758 11.69 2.07 28.31
CA GLN A 758 12.68 1.30 29.05
C GLN A 758 13.05 2.02 30.36
N GLU A 759 13.29 3.34 30.31
CA GLU A 759 13.54 4.15 31.49
C GLU A 759 12.34 4.11 32.46
N ALA A 760 11.12 4.34 31.95
CA ALA A 760 9.91 4.30 32.78
C ALA A 760 9.69 2.93 33.45
N ALA A 761 9.82 1.83 32.70
CA ALA A 761 9.64 0.47 33.22
C ALA A 761 10.71 0.08 34.26
N ALA A 762 11.92 0.63 34.14
CA ALA A 762 13.01 0.42 35.09
C ALA A 762 12.86 1.25 36.38
N LEU A 763 12.46 2.52 36.26
CA LEU A 763 12.28 3.42 37.40
C LEU A 763 10.98 3.16 38.16
N ARG A 764 9.92 2.71 37.48
CA ARG A 764 8.61 2.39 38.07
C ARG A 764 8.19 0.95 37.76
N PRO A 765 8.65 -0.01 38.58
CA PRO A 765 8.31 -1.42 38.38
C PRO A 765 6.82 -1.75 38.49
N GLU A 766 6.01 -0.85 39.03
CA GLU A 766 4.57 -0.96 39.19
C GLU A 766 3.75 -0.47 37.98
N ASP A 767 4.37 0.25 37.02
CA ASP A 767 3.66 0.72 35.83
C ASP A 767 3.38 -0.44 34.87
N ALA A 768 2.12 -0.89 34.87
CA ALA A 768 1.63 -1.95 33.98
C ALA A 768 1.57 -1.50 32.52
N LYS A 769 1.28 -0.22 32.25
CA LYS A 769 1.08 0.30 30.89
C LYS A 769 2.41 0.54 30.18
N ALA A 770 3.43 1.05 30.88
CA ALA A 770 4.79 1.16 30.34
C ALA A 770 5.29 -0.20 29.82
N ARG A 771 5.07 -1.28 30.59
CA ARG A 771 5.39 -2.65 30.16
C ARG A 771 4.57 -3.11 28.96
N TYR A 772 3.28 -2.82 28.94
CA TYR A 772 2.41 -3.11 27.80
C TYR A 772 2.91 -2.43 26.51
N TYR A 773 3.18 -1.13 26.57
CA TYR A 773 3.69 -0.35 25.44
C TYR A 773 5.06 -0.85 24.97
N LEU A 774 5.96 -1.13 25.91
CA LEU A 774 7.28 -1.69 25.59
C LEU A 774 7.15 -3.06 24.92
N GLY A 775 6.25 -3.93 25.40
CA GLY A 775 5.96 -5.21 24.76
C GLY A 775 5.46 -5.07 23.33
N ASN A 776 4.59 -4.08 23.06
CA ASN A 776 4.12 -3.79 21.70
C ASN A 776 5.26 -3.41 20.76
N LEU A 777 6.13 -2.51 21.22
CA LEU A 777 7.29 -2.07 20.45
C LEU A 777 8.25 -3.23 20.21
N LEU A 778 8.57 -4.03 21.24
CA LEU A 778 9.47 -5.18 21.13
C LEU A 778 8.94 -6.24 20.16
N TYR A 779 7.63 -6.49 20.15
CA TYR A 779 7.02 -7.41 19.20
C TYR A 779 7.19 -6.91 17.77
N ASP A 780 6.95 -5.61 17.53
CA ASP A 780 7.20 -4.96 16.23
C ASP A 780 8.67 -5.04 15.79
N LYS A 781 9.61 -5.01 16.75
CA LYS A 781 11.05 -5.18 16.50
C LYS A 781 11.50 -6.65 16.39
N LYS A 782 10.56 -7.60 16.38
CA LYS A 782 10.81 -9.04 16.30
C LYS A 782 11.55 -9.63 17.50
N LEU A 783 11.53 -8.92 18.64
CA LEU A 783 12.04 -9.38 19.94
C LEU A 783 10.90 -10.05 20.71
N HIS A 784 10.44 -11.19 20.18
CA HIS A 784 9.17 -11.80 20.60
C HIS A 784 9.18 -12.34 22.03
N ALA A 785 10.31 -12.86 22.51
CA ALA A 785 10.40 -13.42 23.85
C ALA A 785 10.37 -12.31 24.91
N GLU A 786 11.10 -11.23 24.66
CA GLU A 786 11.12 -10.02 25.48
C GLU A 786 9.75 -9.34 25.48
N ALA A 787 9.10 -9.27 24.32
CA ALA A 787 7.74 -8.75 24.20
C ALA A 787 6.74 -9.54 25.08
N ALA A 788 6.78 -10.87 25.00
CA ALA A 788 5.93 -11.73 25.82
C ALA A 788 6.20 -11.52 27.32
N ALA A 789 7.47 -11.44 27.74
CA ALA A 789 7.83 -11.17 29.13
C ALA A 789 7.30 -9.81 29.62
N CYS A 790 7.34 -8.78 28.78
CA CYS A 790 6.75 -7.48 29.09
C CYS A 790 5.22 -7.55 29.28
N TRP A 791 4.51 -8.27 28.41
CA TRP A 791 3.05 -8.43 28.56
C TRP A 791 2.68 -9.32 29.75
N GLU A 792 3.44 -10.39 30.03
CA GLU A 792 3.28 -11.22 31.23
C GLU A 792 3.43 -10.36 32.50
N ALA A 793 4.43 -9.49 32.54
CA ALA A 793 4.62 -8.56 33.65
C ALA A 793 3.49 -7.51 33.74
N SER A 794 2.98 -7.03 32.60
CA SER A 794 1.85 -6.09 32.55
C SER A 794 0.58 -6.70 33.17
N VAL A 795 0.19 -7.92 32.77
CA VAL A 795 -1.02 -8.58 33.30
C VAL A 795 -0.87 -9.03 34.76
N ALA A 796 0.35 -9.27 35.22
CA ALA A 796 0.63 -9.57 36.62
C ALA A 796 0.42 -8.33 37.52
N LEU A 797 0.69 -7.13 36.98
CA LEU A 797 0.49 -5.86 37.70
C LEU A 797 -0.96 -5.37 37.62
N ASP A 798 -1.60 -5.48 36.44
CA ASP A 798 -3.01 -5.16 36.23
C ASP A 798 -3.72 -6.29 35.48
N GLY A 799 -4.32 -7.19 36.25
CA GLY A 799 -5.09 -8.32 35.71
C GLY A 799 -6.44 -7.93 35.07
N SER A 800 -6.84 -6.66 35.12
CA SER A 800 -8.07 -6.16 34.47
C SER A 800 -7.83 -5.62 33.06
N PHE A 801 -6.58 -5.42 32.68
CA PHE A 801 -6.23 -4.87 31.37
C PHE A 801 -6.32 -5.93 30.27
N ALA A 802 -7.37 -5.88 29.44
CA ALA A 802 -7.68 -6.91 28.45
C ALA A 802 -6.65 -7.04 27.30
N THR A 803 -6.17 -5.91 26.76
CA THR A 803 -5.34 -5.90 25.54
C THR A 803 -4.01 -6.67 25.67
N PRO A 804 -3.24 -6.57 26.78
CA PRO A 804 -2.05 -7.40 26.98
C PRO A 804 -2.32 -8.91 26.93
N TYR A 805 -3.46 -9.40 27.44
CA TYR A 805 -3.83 -10.82 27.34
C TYR A 805 -4.05 -11.23 25.88
N ARG A 806 -4.71 -10.39 25.09
CA ARG A 806 -4.90 -10.64 23.65
C ARG A 806 -3.55 -10.67 22.92
N ASN A 807 -2.63 -9.75 23.25
CA ASN A 807 -1.29 -9.75 22.67
C ASN A 807 -0.45 -10.97 23.07
N LEU A 808 -0.57 -11.43 24.33
CA LEU A 808 0.04 -12.69 24.78
C LEU A 808 -0.48 -13.88 23.97
N ALA A 809 -1.77 -13.94 23.66
CA ALA A 809 -2.31 -15.00 22.82
C ALA A 809 -1.62 -15.07 21.45
N LEU A 810 -1.36 -13.92 20.82
CA LEU A 810 -0.63 -13.84 19.56
C LEU A 810 0.83 -14.35 19.70
N ALA A 811 1.56 -13.94 20.75
CA ALA A 811 2.92 -14.41 20.99
C ALA A 811 2.99 -15.91 21.29
N TYR A 812 2.12 -16.39 22.18
CA TYR A 812 2.05 -17.79 22.58
C TYR A 812 1.77 -18.70 21.39
N TYR A 813 0.82 -18.34 20.53
CA TYR A 813 0.48 -19.14 19.36
C TYR A 813 1.53 -19.03 18.26
N ASN A 814 1.86 -17.81 17.81
CA ASN A 814 2.68 -17.63 16.60
C ASN A 814 4.16 -17.93 16.81
N LYS A 815 4.71 -17.62 18.01
CA LYS A 815 6.17 -17.56 18.21
C LYS A 815 6.69 -18.53 19.27
N LEU A 816 5.88 -18.86 20.27
CA LEU A 816 6.31 -19.69 21.40
C LEU A 816 5.76 -21.12 21.39
N ASN A 817 4.91 -21.47 20.41
CA ASN A 817 4.32 -22.81 20.26
C ASN A 817 3.58 -23.30 21.53
N ARG A 818 2.78 -22.41 22.14
CA ARG A 818 1.98 -22.63 23.36
C ARG A 818 0.48 -22.40 23.09
N PRO A 819 -0.19 -23.25 22.29
CA PRO A 819 -1.57 -23.02 21.85
C PRO A 819 -2.61 -23.01 23.00
N ASP A 820 -2.42 -23.85 24.04
CA ASP A 820 -3.32 -23.88 25.19
C ASP A 820 -3.26 -22.58 26.00
N ASP A 821 -2.05 -22.04 26.21
CA ASP A 821 -1.86 -20.76 26.90
C ASP A 821 -2.41 -19.60 26.06
N ALA A 822 -2.27 -19.69 24.72
CA ALA A 822 -2.85 -18.71 23.82
C ALA A 822 -4.38 -18.66 23.95
N GLN A 823 -5.03 -19.83 23.99
CA GLN A 823 -6.47 -19.93 24.16
C GLN A 823 -6.91 -19.33 25.51
N ALA A 824 -6.26 -19.73 26.61
CA ALA A 824 -6.61 -19.22 27.94
C ALA A 824 -6.44 -17.69 28.08
N ALA A 825 -5.39 -17.14 27.45
CA ALA A 825 -5.15 -15.70 27.41
C ALA A 825 -6.25 -14.97 26.62
N LEU A 826 -6.62 -15.46 25.44
CA LEU A 826 -7.63 -14.82 24.60
C LEU A 826 -9.06 -14.93 25.17
N GLU A 827 -9.39 -16.07 25.78
CA GLU A 827 -10.62 -16.24 26.57
C GLU A 827 -10.68 -15.22 27.72
N THR A 828 -9.55 -14.97 28.38
CA THR A 828 -9.45 -13.95 29.43
C THR A 828 -9.61 -12.54 28.88
N ALA A 829 -8.98 -12.22 27.75
CA ALA A 829 -9.12 -10.93 27.09
C ALA A 829 -10.59 -10.62 26.77
N PHE A 830 -11.29 -11.58 26.14
CA PHE A 830 -12.72 -11.43 25.83
C PHE A 830 -13.59 -11.32 27.09
N ARG A 831 -13.30 -12.10 28.14
CA ARG A 831 -14.03 -12.01 29.42
C ARG A 831 -13.89 -10.63 30.08
N LEU A 832 -12.73 -9.99 29.94
CA LEU A 832 -12.46 -8.65 30.47
C LEU A 832 -13.12 -7.55 29.63
N ASN A 833 -13.29 -7.76 28.32
CA ASN A 833 -14.01 -6.86 27.42
C ASN A 833 -14.97 -7.62 26.49
N PRO A 834 -16.17 -7.99 26.97
CA PRO A 834 -17.11 -8.83 26.21
C PRO A 834 -17.80 -8.10 25.06
N ALA A 835 -17.58 -6.79 24.88
CA ALA A 835 -18.12 -6.00 23.77
C ALA A 835 -17.16 -5.93 22.57
N ASP A 836 -15.95 -6.48 22.68
CA ASP A 836 -14.94 -6.42 21.63
C ASP A 836 -15.17 -7.50 20.56
N ALA A 837 -15.84 -7.10 19.47
CA ALA A 837 -16.13 -7.99 18.35
C ALA A 837 -14.86 -8.49 17.63
N ARG A 838 -13.76 -7.74 17.66
CA ARG A 838 -12.49 -8.16 17.06
C ARG A 838 -11.87 -9.29 17.89
N VAL A 839 -11.74 -9.09 19.20
CA VAL A 839 -11.20 -10.12 20.10
C VAL A 839 -12.07 -11.38 20.05
N PHE A 840 -13.39 -11.23 19.93
CA PHE A 840 -14.29 -12.36 19.77
C PHE A 840 -14.08 -13.13 18.44
N TYR A 841 -13.89 -12.41 17.33
CA TYR A 841 -13.53 -13.03 16.04
C TYR A 841 -12.19 -13.75 16.11
N GLU A 842 -11.16 -13.13 16.71
CA GLU A 842 -9.85 -13.76 16.89
C GLU A 842 -9.95 -15.01 17.77
N LEU A 843 -10.82 -15.01 18.78
CA LEU A 843 -11.07 -16.17 19.62
C LEU A 843 -11.71 -17.32 18.85
N ASP A 844 -12.68 -17.03 17.99
CA ASP A 844 -13.28 -18.03 17.11
C ASP A 844 -12.28 -18.61 16.09
N GLN A 845 -11.41 -17.76 15.52
CA GLN A 845 -10.29 -18.20 14.66
C GLN A 845 -9.31 -19.11 15.41
N LEU A 846 -9.00 -18.80 16.66
CA LEU A 846 -8.12 -19.64 17.47
C LEU A 846 -8.79 -20.98 17.79
N TYR A 847 -10.08 -20.99 18.14
CA TYR A 847 -10.85 -22.22 18.34
C TYR A 847 -10.91 -23.10 17.09
N LYS A 848 -11.05 -22.50 15.90
CA LYS A 848 -10.96 -23.21 14.62
C LYS A 848 -9.62 -23.93 14.51
N LYS A 849 -8.52 -23.19 14.72
CA LYS A 849 -7.15 -23.71 14.61
C LYS A 849 -6.79 -24.77 15.65
N THR A 850 -7.37 -24.68 16.86
CA THR A 850 -7.19 -25.69 17.92
C THR A 850 -8.17 -26.85 17.83
N GLY A 851 -9.03 -26.89 16.80
CA GLY A 851 -9.90 -28.03 16.49
C GLY A 851 -11.15 -28.13 17.37
N ARG A 852 -11.65 -27.00 17.91
CA ARG A 852 -12.89 -26.98 18.69
C ARG A 852 -14.08 -27.38 17.80
N PRO A 853 -14.96 -28.31 18.22
CA PRO A 853 -16.05 -28.80 17.36
C PRO A 853 -16.95 -27.70 16.77
N PRO A 854 -17.38 -27.80 15.50
CA PRO A 854 -18.24 -26.82 14.84
C PRO A 854 -19.49 -26.44 15.64
N GLU A 855 -20.14 -27.39 16.31
CA GLU A 855 -21.33 -27.16 17.13
C GLU A 855 -21.04 -26.24 18.31
N SER A 856 -19.88 -26.41 18.95
CA SER A 856 -19.50 -25.56 20.08
C SER A 856 -19.12 -24.16 19.63
N ARG A 857 -18.47 -24.01 18.46
CA ARG A 857 -18.19 -22.70 17.88
C ARG A 857 -19.48 -21.98 17.50
N LEU A 858 -20.40 -22.67 16.81
CA LEU A 858 -21.70 -22.10 16.45
C LEU A 858 -22.47 -21.64 17.69
N GLN A 859 -22.53 -22.46 18.74
CA GLN A 859 -23.18 -22.08 20.00
C GLN A 859 -22.58 -20.81 20.63
N ALA A 860 -21.25 -20.64 20.57
CA ALA A 860 -20.58 -19.45 21.09
C ALA A 860 -20.93 -18.20 20.25
N LEU A 861 -20.98 -18.33 18.93
CA LEU A 861 -21.40 -17.24 18.04
C LEU A 861 -22.88 -16.88 18.21
N GLU A 862 -23.76 -17.87 18.41
CA GLU A 862 -25.18 -17.67 18.70
C GLU A 862 -25.40 -16.92 20.03
N SER A 863 -24.56 -17.16 21.05
CA SER A 863 -24.68 -16.48 22.34
C SER A 863 -24.20 -15.02 22.32
N HIS A 864 -23.48 -14.60 21.29
CA HIS A 864 -22.99 -13.22 21.12
C HIS A 864 -23.41 -12.64 19.75
N ARG A 865 -24.67 -12.87 19.37
CA ARG A 865 -25.18 -12.52 18.05
C ARG A 865 -24.95 -11.06 17.65
N GLU A 866 -25.09 -10.14 18.61
CA GLU A 866 -24.87 -8.70 18.40
C GLU A 866 -23.46 -8.39 17.90
N LEU A 867 -22.42 -9.11 18.38
CA LEU A 867 -21.04 -8.93 17.92
C LEU A 867 -20.83 -9.49 16.52
N VAL A 868 -21.48 -10.62 16.21
CA VAL A 868 -21.41 -11.26 14.89
C VAL A 868 -21.96 -10.34 13.80
N GLU A 869 -23.00 -9.56 14.10
CA GLU A 869 -23.62 -8.64 13.15
C GLU A 869 -22.78 -7.38 12.87
N LEU A 870 -21.79 -7.07 13.73
CA LEU A 870 -20.97 -5.88 13.58
C LEU A 870 -19.96 -5.97 12.44
N ARG A 871 -19.52 -7.17 12.04
CA ARG A 871 -18.40 -7.40 11.11
C ARG A 871 -18.73 -8.49 10.08
N ASP A 872 -18.32 -8.29 8.83
CA ASP A 872 -18.58 -9.25 7.74
C ASP A 872 -17.74 -10.53 7.85
N ASP A 873 -16.50 -10.44 8.35
CA ASP A 873 -15.59 -11.58 8.54
C ASP A 873 -16.10 -12.57 9.60
N LEU A 874 -16.58 -12.06 10.73
CA LEU A 874 -17.19 -12.87 11.79
C LEU A 874 -18.55 -13.42 11.37
N TYR A 875 -19.34 -12.63 10.64
CA TYR A 875 -20.61 -13.10 10.08
C TYR A 875 -20.40 -14.24 9.07
N LEU A 876 -19.32 -14.19 8.29
CA LEU A 876 -18.94 -15.26 7.36
C LEU A 876 -18.57 -16.57 8.08
N GLU A 877 -17.83 -16.52 9.19
CA GLU A 877 -17.56 -17.74 9.99
C GLU A 877 -18.88 -18.34 10.53
N TYR A 878 -19.81 -17.50 10.96
CA TYR A 878 -21.15 -17.94 11.37
C TYR A 878 -21.91 -18.66 10.24
N LEU A 879 -21.92 -18.09 9.03
CA LEU A 879 -22.53 -18.70 7.84
C LEU A 879 -21.87 -20.03 7.46
N THR A 880 -20.54 -20.07 7.54
CA THR A 880 -19.75 -21.27 7.23
C THR A 880 -20.14 -22.41 8.17
N LEU A 881 -20.28 -22.13 9.47
CA LEU A 881 -20.68 -23.13 10.47
C LEU A 881 -22.11 -23.63 10.27
N HIS A 882 -23.05 -22.77 9.87
CA HIS A 882 -24.40 -23.20 9.49
C HIS A 882 -24.38 -24.18 8.31
N ASN A 883 -23.66 -23.83 7.23
CA ASN A 883 -23.51 -24.73 6.09
C ASN A 883 -22.81 -26.04 6.47
N MET A 884 -21.81 -26.01 7.34
CA MET A 884 -21.11 -27.21 7.82
C MET A 884 -22.00 -28.14 8.65
N LEU A 885 -22.97 -27.59 9.37
CA LEU A 885 -23.90 -28.33 10.23
C LEU A 885 -25.22 -28.66 9.52
N ASN A 886 -25.21 -28.66 8.19
CA ASN A 886 -26.33 -28.99 7.32
C ASN A 886 -27.57 -28.08 7.51
N ARG A 887 -27.36 -26.84 7.98
CA ARG A 887 -28.39 -25.79 8.12
C ARG A 887 -28.39 -24.83 6.92
N HIS A 888 -28.47 -25.39 5.71
CA HIS A 888 -28.27 -24.64 4.46
C HIS A 888 -29.35 -23.59 4.19
N GLU A 889 -30.60 -23.86 4.53
CA GLU A 889 -31.70 -22.88 4.41
C GLU A 889 -31.48 -21.65 5.29
N GLU A 890 -31.04 -21.88 6.52
CA GLU A 890 -30.73 -20.79 7.46
C GLU A 890 -29.56 -19.97 6.93
N ALA A 891 -28.47 -20.63 6.52
CA ALA A 891 -27.32 -19.96 5.91
C ALA A 891 -27.73 -19.11 4.70
N LEU A 892 -28.53 -19.66 3.78
CA LEU A 892 -29.01 -18.96 2.59
C LEU A 892 -29.89 -17.75 2.96
N SER A 893 -30.82 -17.92 3.91
CA SER A 893 -31.67 -16.82 4.37
C SER A 893 -30.86 -15.69 4.99
N LEU A 894 -29.82 -16.02 5.75
CA LEU A 894 -28.93 -15.05 6.39
C LEU A 894 -28.05 -14.33 5.36
N ILE A 895 -27.54 -15.04 4.36
CA ILE A 895 -26.78 -14.45 3.25
C ILE A 895 -27.66 -13.44 2.49
N LEU A 896 -28.89 -13.81 2.15
CA LEU A 896 -29.79 -12.94 1.38
C LEU A 896 -30.33 -11.74 2.18
N ALA A 897 -30.26 -11.79 3.51
CA ALA A 897 -30.76 -10.73 4.40
C ALA A 897 -29.72 -9.63 4.70
N ARG A 898 -28.43 -9.87 4.41
CA ARG A 898 -27.33 -8.95 4.72
C ARG A 898 -26.72 -8.37 3.44
N SER A 899 -26.33 -7.09 3.49
CA SER A 899 -25.40 -6.51 2.53
C SER A 899 -23.96 -6.71 3.03
N PHE A 900 -23.14 -7.36 2.21
CA PHE A 900 -21.71 -7.58 2.49
C PHE A 900 -20.88 -6.50 1.81
N HIS A 901 -19.86 -6.02 2.52
CA HIS A 901 -18.86 -5.12 1.95
C HIS A 901 -17.68 -5.95 1.45
N PRO A 902 -17.06 -5.60 0.31
CA PRO A 902 -15.80 -6.20 -0.06
C PRO A 902 -14.68 -5.71 0.87
N TRP A 903 -13.77 -6.62 1.21
CA TRP A 903 -12.51 -6.31 1.89
C TRP A 903 -11.37 -7.05 1.20
N GLU A 904 -10.16 -6.50 1.31
CA GLU A 904 -8.96 -7.17 0.80
C GLU A 904 -8.82 -8.55 1.47
N GLY A 905 -9.00 -9.62 0.70
CA GLY A 905 -8.99 -11.01 1.16
C GLY A 905 -10.31 -11.63 1.50
N GLY A 906 -11.39 -10.92 1.24
CA GLY A 906 -12.75 -11.46 1.24
C GLY A 906 -13.15 -12.10 -0.08
N GLU A 907 -12.37 -11.89 -1.15
CA GLU A 907 -12.77 -12.24 -2.52
C GLU A 907 -13.11 -13.73 -2.64
N GLY A 908 -14.27 -14.00 -3.24
CA GLY A 908 -14.82 -15.33 -3.45
C GLY A 908 -15.43 -15.99 -2.21
N LYS A 909 -15.22 -15.48 -0.98
CA LYS A 909 -15.63 -16.19 0.24
C LYS A 909 -17.14 -16.17 0.50
N VAL A 910 -17.78 -15.02 0.39
CA VAL A 910 -19.24 -14.91 0.54
C VAL A 910 -19.96 -15.61 -0.63
N PRO A 911 -19.56 -15.39 -1.91
CA PRO A 911 -20.11 -16.18 -3.02
C PRO A 911 -19.97 -17.69 -2.83
N ALA A 912 -18.83 -18.18 -2.31
CA ALA A 912 -18.62 -19.60 -2.06
C ALA A 912 -19.65 -20.16 -1.06
N GLN A 913 -19.99 -19.43 0.01
CA GLN A 913 -21.02 -19.86 0.96
C GLN A 913 -22.44 -19.79 0.37
N TYR A 914 -22.71 -18.81 -0.51
CA TYR A 914 -23.97 -18.73 -1.25
C TYR A 914 -24.18 -19.92 -2.19
N VAL A 915 -23.17 -20.20 -3.03
CA VAL A 915 -23.18 -21.33 -3.97
C VAL A 915 -23.29 -22.65 -3.20
N THR A 916 -22.53 -22.80 -2.11
CA THR A 916 -22.58 -23.99 -1.26
C THR A 916 -23.99 -24.24 -0.73
N ALA A 917 -24.64 -23.24 -0.14
CA ALA A 917 -25.99 -23.40 0.41
C ALA A 917 -26.98 -23.84 -0.69
N ARG A 918 -26.97 -23.18 -1.85
CA ARG A 918 -27.87 -23.51 -2.99
C ARG A 918 -27.63 -24.93 -3.51
N VAL A 919 -26.36 -25.32 -3.70
CA VAL A 919 -26.00 -26.63 -4.25
C VAL A 919 -26.38 -27.76 -3.29
N GLU A 920 -26.13 -27.62 -1.98
CA GLU A 920 -26.52 -28.65 -1.01
C GLU A 920 -28.04 -28.77 -0.85
N ILE A 921 -28.78 -27.66 -0.88
CA ILE A 921 -30.26 -27.68 -0.94
C ILE A 921 -30.73 -28.44 -2.19
N ALA A 922 -30.12 -28.17 -3.35
CA ALA A 922 -30.46 -28.86 -4.60
C ALA A 922 -30.20 -30.37 -4.51
N LYS A 923 -29.07 -30.82 -3.94
CA LYS A 923 -28.80 -32.25 -3.73
C LYS A 923 -29.86 -32.91 -2.86
N ARG A 924 -30.27 -32.27 -1.75
CA ARG A 924 -31.35 -32.79 -0.91
C ARG A 924 -32.67 -32.90 -1.67
N LEU A 925 -33.05 -31.87 -2.43
CA LEU A 925 -34.25 -31.88 -3.27
C LEU A 925 -34.21 -32.98 -4.35
N LEU A 926 -33.05 -33.25 -4.96
CA LEU A 926 -32.87 -34.36 -5.88
C LEU A 926 -33.10 -35.72 -5.19
N ASN A 927 -32.57 -35.88 -3.97
CA ASN A 927 -32.80 -37.07 -3.15
C ASN A 927 -34.28 -37.23 -2.73
N GLU A 928 -35.01 -36.13 -2.58
CA GLU A 928 -36.46 -36.10 -2.33
C GLU A 928 -37.31 -36.30 -3.61
N GLY A 929 -36.69 -36.36 -4.80
CA GLY A 929 -37.39 -36.47 -6.09
C GLY A 929 -37.98 -35.16 -6.62
N ARG A 930 -37.61 -34.02 -6.04
CA ARG A 930 -38.10 -32.66 -6.38
C ARG A 930 -37.16 -31.98 -7.38
N ALA A 931 -37.00 -32.60 -8.56
CA ALA A 931 -36.00 -32.21 -9.54
C ALA A 931 -36.20 -30.80 -10.15
N GLU A 932 -37.44 -30.33 -10.29
CA GLU A 932 -37.73 -28.99 -10.81
C GLU A 932 -37.23 -27.89 -9.86
N GLU A 933 -37.51 -28.04 -8.57
CA GLU A 933 -37.06 -27.12 -7.52
C GLU A 933 -35.53 -27.17 -7.36
N ALA A 934 -34.93 -28.35 -7.52
CA ALA A 934 -33.47 -28.48 -7.53
C ALA A 934 -32.83 -27.72 -8.71
N ALA A 935 -33.40 -27.82 -9.92
CA ALA A 935 -32.93 -27.07 -11.08
C ALA A 935 -33.02 -25.55 -10.87
N GLU A 936 -34.10 -25.07 -10.23
CA GLU A 936 -34.25 -23.66 -9.88
C GLU A 936 -33.15 -23.18 -8.92
N GLN A 937 -32.85 -23.94 -7.86
CA GLN A 937 -31.77 -23.60 -6.92
C GLN A 937 -30.40 -23.52 -7.62
N LEU A 938 -30.12 -24.42 -8.55
CA LEU A 938 -28.86 -24.47 -9.27
C LEU A 938 -28.73 -23.32 -10.29
N LEU A 939 -29.81 -22.95 -10.98
CA LEU A 939 -29.82 -21.78 -11.85
C LEU A 939 -29.60 -20.48 -11.06
N LEU A 940 -30.18 -20.38 -9.85
CA LEU A 940 -29.93 -19.26 -8.93
C LEU A 940 -28.50 -19.26 -8.38
N ALA A 941 -27.85 -20.43 -8.24
CA ALA A 941 -26.44 -20.50 -7.82
C ALA A 941 -25.50 -19.89 -8.87
N LYS A 942 -25.90 -19.86 -10.16
CA LYS A 942 -25.13 -19.22 -11.24
C LYS A 942 -25.25 -17.70 -11.27
N GLN A 943 -26.10 -17.10 -10.44
CA GLN A 943 -26.36 -15.65 -10.41
C GLN A 943 -26.05 -15.10 -9.02
N TYR A 944 -25.13 -14.14 -8.93
CA TYR A 944 -24.79 -13.52 -7.66
C TYR A 944 -25.71 -12.32 -7.40
N PRO A 945 -26.55 -12.36 -6.35
CA PRO A 945 -27.36 -11.21 -5.99
C PRO A 945 -26.48 -10.05 -5.50
N LEU A 946 -26.94 -8.81 -5.73
CA LEU A 946 -26.16 -7.60 -5.49
C LEU A 946 -25.68 -7.44 -4.04
N ASN A 947 -26.44 -7.97 -3.07
CA ASN A 947 -26.14 -7.88 -1.65
C ASN A 947 -24.88 -8.66 -1.24
N ILE A 948 -24.38 -9.58 -2.08
CA ILE A 948 -23.11 -10.29 -1.84
C ILE A 948 -21.90 -9.35 -1.98
N GLY A 949 -22.05 -8.23 -2.69
CA GLY A 949 -20.97 -7.25 -2.87
C GLY A 949 -19.89 -7.67 -3.86
N GLU A 950 -20.02 -8.82 -4.54
CA GLU A 950 -19.03 -9.34 -5.49
C GLU A 950 -19.70 -9.85 -6.77
N GLY A 951 -19.02 -9.66 -7.92
CA GLY A 951 -19.44 -10.17 -9.22
C GLY A 951 -18.63 -11.40 -9.65
N LYS A 952 -19.10 -12.13 -10.65
CA LYS A 952 -18.40 -13.33 -11.12
C LYS A 952 -17.19 -12.93 -11.97
N LEU A 953 -16.08 -13.66 -11.81
CA LEU A 953 -14.92 -13.55 -12.71
C LEU A 953 -15.21 -14.25 -14.04
N GLU A 954 -14.80 -13.60 -15.14
CA GLU A 954 -14.87 -14.19 -16.48
C GLU A 954 -14.11 -15.52 -16.51
N GLY A 955 -14.73 -16.59 -17.02
CA GLY A 955 -14.13 -17.92 -17.08
C GLY A 955 -14.14 -18.72 -15.77
N ALA A 956 -14.82 -18.25 -14.70
CA ALA A 956 -15.02 -19.02 -13.49
C ALA A 956 -15.69 -20.38 -13.77
N GLN A 957 -15.15 -21.45 -13.21
CA GLN A 957 -15.59 -22.82 -13.44
C GLN A 957 -16.74 -23.21 -12.50
N GLU A 958 -17.81 -23.78 -13.06
CA GLU A 958 -19.07 -24.09 -12.33
C GLU A 958 -19.48 -25.57 -12.50
N ASN A 959 -18.50 -26.46 -12.64
CA ASN A 959 -18.72 -27.87 -13.00
C ASN A 959 -19.68 -28.60 -12.06
N ASN A 960 -19.64 -28.28 -10.76
CA ASN A 960 -20.53 -28.85 -9.77
C ASN A 960 -22.00 -28.48 -10.05
N ILE A 961 -22.28 -27.20 -10.31
CA ILE A 961 -23.63 -26.69 -10.61
C ILE A 961 -24.15 -27.34 -11.89
N ASP A 962 -23.35 -27.32 -12.95
CA ASP A 962 -23.74 -27.88 -14.25
C ASP A 962 -23.93 -29.40 -14.21
N TYR A 963 -23.13 -30.12 -13.42
CA TYR A 963 -23.32 -31.55 -13.22
C TYR A 963 -24.69 -31.85 -12.60
N TYR A 964 -25.06 -31.16 -11.50
CA TYR A 964 -26.35 -31.38 -10.86
C TYR A 964 -27.53 -30.87 -11.69
N LEU A 965 -27.35 -29.84 -12.53
CA LEU A 965 -28.36 -29.44 -13.52
C LEU A 965 -28.61 -30.56 -14.53
N GLY A 966 -27.53 -31.19 -15.01
CA GLY A 966 -27.61 -32.38 -15.86
C GLY A 966 -28.39 -33.52 -15.21
N VAL A 967 -28.17 -33.77 -13.91
CA VAL A 967 -28.93 -34.76 -13.14
C VAL A 967 -30.40 -34.37 -13.02
N ALA A 968 -30.70 -33.13 -12.64
CA ALA A 968 -32.05 -32.61 -12.47
C ALA A 968 -32.87 -32.71 -13.77
N TYR A 969 -32.32 -32.20 -14.89
CA TYR A 969 -32.96 -32.27 -16.20
C TYR A 969 -33.16 -33.71 -16.68
N GLY A 970 -32.21 -34.60 -16.39
CA GLY A 970 -32.34 -36.03 -16.67
C GLY A 970 -33.54 -36.65 -15.95
N LEU A 971 -33.76 -36.32 -14.67
CA LEU A 971 -34.91 -36.77 -13.89
C LEU A 971 -36.24 -36.17 -14.37
N LEU A 972 -36.21 -34.95 -14.93
CA LEU A 972 -37.37 -34.28 -15.52
C LEU A 972 -37.69 -34.76 -16.95
N GLY A 973 -36.88 -35.67 -17.53
CA GLY A 973 -37.04 -36.13 -18.90
C GLY A 973 -36.57 -35.15 -19.97
N ARG A 974 -35.89 -34.06 -19.59
CA ARG A 974 -35.38 -33.00 -20.48
C ARG A 974 -33.97 -33.35 -20.99
N GLN A 975 -33.90 -34.34 -21.88
CA GLN A 975 -32.63 -34.98 -22.28
C GLN A 975 -31.63 -34.03 -22.97
N GLU A 976 -32.10 -33.10 -23.80
CA GLU A 976 -31.23 -32.15 -24.50
C GLU A 976 -30.58 -31.16 -23.53
N GLU A 977 -31.37 -30.58 -22.62
CA GLU A 977 -30.86 -29.71 -21.54
C GLU A 977 -29.90 -30.47 -20.62
N ALA A 978 -30.22 -31.72 -20.28
CA ALA A 978 -29.35 -32.56 -19.47
C ALA A 978 -28.00 -32.80 -20.14
N GLN A 979 -28.00 -33.13 -21.44
CA GLN A 979 -26.79 -33.36 -22.21
C GLN A 979 -25.95 -32.08 -22.35
N ASN A 980 -26.59 -30.94 -22.58
CA ASN A 980 -25.91 -29.65 -22.66
C ASN A 980 -25.25 -29.27 -21.32
N ALA A 981 -25.97 -29.41 -20.21
CA ALA A 981 -25.43 -29.13 -18.87
C ALA A 981 -24.26 -30.06 -18.53
N LEU A 982 -24.37 -31.36 -18.82
CA LEU A 982 -23.25 -32.31 -18.64
C LEU A 982 -22.05 -32.00 -19.54
N LEU A 983 -22.28 -31.50 -20.76
CA LEU A 983 -21.21 -31.09 -21.65
C LEU A 983 -20.46 -29.88 -21.09
N GLN A 984 -21.18 -28.88 -20.55
CA GLN A 984 -20.57 -27.73 -19.86
C GLN A 984 -19.78 -28.19 -18.63
N ALA A 985 -20.37 -29.04 -17.79
CA ALA A 985 -19.69 -29.62 -16.63
C ALA A 985 -18.44 -30.43 -16.99
N SER A 986 -18.29 -30.91 -18.23
CA SER A 986 -17.12 -31.67 -18.68
C SER A 986 -15.93 -30.81 -19.15
N GLN A 987 -16.11 -29.50 -19.30
CA GLN A 987 -15.08 -28.56 -19.76
C GLN A 987 -14.32 -27.94 -18.56
N GLY A 988 -13.24 -27.20 -18.81
CA GLY A 988 -12.43 -26.56 -17.77
C GLY A 988 -11.04 -27.15 -17.56
N LEU A 989 -10.29 -26.64 -16.59
CA LEU A 989 -8.93 -27.10 -16.30
C LEU A 989 -8.97 -28.52 -15.72
N GLU A 990 -8.12 -29.39 -16.28
CA GLU A 990 -8.04 -30.81 -15.92
C GLU A 990 -6.86 -31.16 -15.01
N GLU A 991 -5.96 -30.19 -14.76
CA GLU A 991 -4.77 -30.38 -13.92
C GLU A 991 -5.04 -29.86 -12.50
N PRO A 992 -4.83 -30.69 -11.47
CA PRO A 992 -4.92 -30.24 -10.08
C PRO A 992 -3.83 -29.23 -9.74
N ALA A 993 -4.15 -28.28 -8.86
CA ALA A 993 -3.23 -27.25 -8.39
C ALA A 993 -3.17 -27.22 -6.85
N SER A 994 -2.11 -26.62 -6.31
CA SER A 994 -2.00 -26.32 -4.89
C SER A 994 -3.08 -25.33 -4.47
N ALA A 995 -3.70 -25.50 -3.30
CA ALA A 995 -4.68 -24.56 -2.77
C ALA A 995 -3.98 -23.38 -2.10
N MET A 996 -3.40 -22.48 -2.90
CA MET A 996 -2.66 -21.33 -2.37
C MET A 996 -3.36 -19.99 -2.62
N TYR A 997 -4.07 -19.83 -3.74
CA TYR A 997 -4.78 -18.59 -4.08
C TYR A 997 -6.29 -18.78 -4.20
N TYR A 998 -7.05 -17.73 -3.89
CA TYR A 998 -8.53 -17.76 -3.93
C TYR A 998 -9.10 -17.98 -5.34
N ASN A 999 -8.33 -17.62 -6.38
CA ASN A 999 -8.71 -17.78 -7.78
C ASN A 999 -8.18 -19.08 -8.41
N ASP A 1000 -7.60 -19.97 -7.61
CA ASP A 1000 -7.22 -21.32 -8.06
C ASP A 1000 -8.48 -22.19 -8.15
N GLN A 1001 -8.54 -23.02 -9.19
CA GLN A 1001 -9.70 -23.89 -9.38
C GLN A 1001 -9.81 -24.90 -8.21
N PRO A 1002 -10.96 -24.94 -7.49
CA PRO A 1002 -11.14 -25.91 -6.43
C PRO A 1002 -11.06 -27.35 -6.98
N PRO A 1003 -10.41 -28.30 -6.27
CA PRO A 1003 -10.16 -29.65 -6.80
C PRO A 1003 -11.45 -30.45 -7.06
N HIS A 1004 -12.53 -30.13 -6.36
CA HIS A 1004 -13.82 -30.79 -6.58
C HIS A 1004 -14.41 -30.47 -7.96
N MET A 1005 -14.03 -29.37 -8.62
CA MET A 1005 -14.47 -29.10 -10.00
C MET A 1005 -13.96 -30.18 -10.96
N ILE A 1006 -12.74 -30.69 -10.76
CA ILE A 1006 -12.17 -31.81 -11.54
C ILE A 1006 -12.95 -33.11 -11.26
N PHE A 1007 -13.38 -33.32 -10.01
CA PHE A 1007 -14.24 -34.46 -9.67
C PHE A 1007 -15.58 -34.39 -10.44
N TYR A 1008 -16.26 -33.23 -10.43
CA TYR A 1008 -17.52 -33.07 -11.17
C TYR A 1008 -17.32 -33.13 -12.70
N GLN A 1009 -16.17 -32.69 -13.20
CA GLN A 1009 -15.77 -32.90 -14.60
C GLN A 1009 -15.72 -34.40 -14.96
N GLY A 1010 -15.06 -35.21 -14.14
CA GLY A 1010 -15.03 -36.65 -14.30
C GLY A 1010 -16.42 -37.29 -14.17
N ALA A 1011 -17.23 -36.85 -13.22
CA ALA A 1011 -18.59 -37.35 -13.02
C ALA A 1011 -19.50 -37.06 -14.23
N ALA A 1012 -19.39 -35.87 -14.81
CA ALA A 1012 -20.12 -35.48 -16.01
C ALA A 1012 -19.69 -36.31 -17.23
N LEU A 1013 -18.38 -36.49 -17.45
CA LEU A 1013 -17.83 -37.33 -18.51
C LEU A 1013 -18.34 -38.77 -18.43
N ARG A 1014 -18.40 -39.34 -17.22
CA ARG A 1014 -18.96 -40.68 -17.01
C ARG A 1014 -20.43 -40.75 -17.42
N ARG A 1015 -21.25 -39.76 -17.06
CA ARG A 1015 -22.67 -39.69 -17.47
C ARG A 1015 -22.84 -39.51 -18.99
N LEU A 1016 -21.88 -38.86 -19.66
CA LEU A 1016 -21.82 -38.74 -21.12
C LEU A 1016 -21.28 -40.02 -21.81
N GLY A 1017 -20.94 -41.08 -21.06
CA GLY A 1017 -20.39 -42.32 -21.61
C GLY A 1017 -18.89 -42.28 -21.94
N ARG A 1018 -18.18 -41.22 -21.54
CA ARG A 1018 -16.74 -40.99 -21.79
C ARG A 1018 -15.88 -41.51 -20.61
N GLU A 1019 -15.98 -42.80 -20.31
CA GLU A 1019 -15.41 -43.40 -19.09
C GLU A 1019 -13.87 -43.30 -19.00
N ALA A 1020 -13.15 -43.40 -20.12
CA ALA A 1020 -11.69 -43.31 -20.13
C ALA A 1020 -11.20 -41.92 -19.67
N GLU A 1021 -11.89 -40.87 -20.12
CA GLU A 1021 -11.58 -39.49 -19.77
C GLU A 1021 -11.99 -39.19 -18.32
N ALA A 1022 -13.14 -39.71 -17.88
CA ALA A 1022 -13.57 -39.63 -16.49
C ALA A 1022 -12.52 -40.22 -15.52
N ARG A 1023 -12.04 -41.44 -15.80
CA ARG A 1023 -10.99 -42.09 -15.00
C ARG A 1023 -9.68 -41.30 -15.00
N SER A 1024 -9.33 -40.67 -16.12
CA SER A 1024 -8.16 -39.79 -16.17
C SER A 1024 -8.26 -38.65 -15.16
N ARG A 1025 -9.41 -37.96 -15.06
CA ARG A 1025 -9.62 -36.88 -14.08
C ARG A 1025 -9.46 -37.36 -12.64
N PHE A 1026 -10.07 -38.50 -12.32
CA PHE A 1026 -10.01 -39.06 -10.97
C PHE A 1026 -8.60 -39.52 -10.59
N ASN A 1027 -7.87 -40.18 -11.51
CA ASN A 1027 -6.49 -40.59 -11.26
C ASN A 1027 -5.57 -39.38 -11.05
N LYS A 1028 -5.72 -38.29 -11.83
CA LYS A 1028 -4.93 -37.07 -11.63
C LYS A 1028 -5.05 -36.51 -10.21
N LEU A 1029 -6.25 -36.53 -9.62
CA LEU A 1029 -6.47 -36.10 -8.23
C LEU A 1029 -5.73 -37.01 -7.23
N VAL A 1030 -5.77 -38.33 -7.43
CA VAL A 1030 -5.04 -39.28 -6.58
C VAL A 1030 -3.53 -39.10 -6.74
N ASP A 1031 -3.04 -39.10 -7.97
CA ASP A 1031 -1.61 -38.96 -8.30
C ASP A 1031 -1.02 -37.67 -7.73
N TYR A 1032 -1.77 -36.56 -7.78
CA TYR A 1032 -1.37 -35.30 -7.16
C TYR A 1032 -1.24 -35.45 -5.65
N GLY A 1033 -2.29 -35.95 -4.98
CA GLY A 1033 -2.30 -36.08 -3.54
C GLY A 1033 -1.19 -37.01 -3.02
N GLU A 1034 -0.94 -38.15 -3.67
CA GLU A 1034 0.14 -39.07 -3.31
C GLU A 1034 1.53 -38.44 -3.49
N LYS A 1035 1.73 -37.70 -4.58
CA LYS A 1035 3.01 -37.07 -4.90
C LYS A 1035 3.36 -35.92 -3.95
N HIS A 1036 2.36 -35.13 -3.55
CA HIS A 1036 2.56 -33.86 -2.85
C HIS A 1036 2.28 -33.93 -1.35
N LEU A 1037 1.83 -35.07 -0.79
CA LEU A 1037 1.47 -35.21 0.63
C LEU A 1037 2.58 -34.77 1.60
N PHE A 1038 3.83 -35.09 1.27
CA PHE A 1038 4.98 -34.82 2.14
C PHE A 1038 5.75 -33.54 1.74
N ASP A 1039 5.21 -32.76 0.82
CA ASP A 1039 5.82 -31.49 0.43
C ASP A 1039 5.76 -30.48 1.57
N ARG A 1040 6.72 -29.56 1.55
CA ARG A 1040 6.81 -28.44 2.47
C ARG A 1040 6.53 -27.16 1.70
N PRO A 1041 5.25 -26.81 1.49
CA PRO A 1041 4.90 -25.61 0.74
C PRO A 1041 5.44 -24.37 1.44
N GLN A 1042 5.79 -23.38 0.63
CA GLN A 1042 6.16 -22.05 1.09
C GLN A 1042 5.26 -21.05 0.38
N ILE A 1043 5.03 -19.91 1.02
CA ILE A 1043 4.42 -18.78 0.34
C ILE A 1043 5.29 -18.42 -0.87
N ASP A 1044 4.65 -18.24 -2.03
CA ASP A 1044 5.33 -17.77 -3.23
C ASP A 1044 6.05 -16.45 -2.96
N TYR A 1045 7.28 -16.35 -3.46
CA TYR A 1045 8.09 -15.14 -3.46
C TYR A 1045 7.34 -13.97 -4.13
N PHE A 1046 6.59 -14.25 -5.21
CA PHE A 1046 5.86 -13.26 -5.97
C PHE A 1046 4.37 -13.18 -5.63
N ALA A 1047 3.99 -13.64 -4.43
CA ALA A 1047 2.65 -13.39 -3.93
C ALA A 1047 2.37 -11.88 -3.94
N VAL A 1048 1.28 -11.46 -4.60
CA VAL A 1048 0.88 -10.04 -4.64
C VAL A 1048 -0.07 -9.73 -3.51
N SER A 1049 -0.97 -10.66 -3.19
CA SER A 1049 -1.83 -10.57 -2.01
C SER A 1049 -1.98 -11.95 -1.41
N LEU A 1050 -1.70 -12.07 -0.12
CA LEU A 1050 -2.09 -13.20 0.73
C LEU A 1050 -2.95 -12.61 1.83
N PRO A 1051 -4.23 -12.43 1.51
CA PRO A 1051 -4.97 -11.32 2.08
C PRO A 1051 -5.76 -11.71 3.32
N ASP A 1052 -5.69 -12.97 3.75
CA ASP A 1052 -6.29 -13.38 5.00
C ASP A 1052 -5.67 -12.55 6.12
N PHE A 1053 -6.47 -11.65 6.70
CA PHE A 1053 -6.09 -10.74 7.79
C PHE A 1053 -5.96 -11.54 9.10
N LEU A 1054 -5.18 -12.62 9.07
CA LEU A 1054 -5.02 -13.56 10.14
C LEU A 1054 -3.93 -13.07 11.08
N VAL A 1055 -4.35 -12.80 12.31
CA VAL A 1055 -3.43 -12.52 13.41
C VAL A 1055 -2.73 -13.79 13.90
N PHE A 1056 -3.27 -14.97 13.56
CA PHE A 1056 -2.68 -16.28 13.87
C PHE A 1056 -2.11 -16.93 12.61
N GLU A 1057 -0.83 -17.30 12.66
CA GLU A 1057 -0.12 -17.91 11.54
C GLU A 1057 -0.77 -19.28 11.17
N ASP A 1058 -0.75 -19.62 9.88
CA ASP A 1058 -1.17 -20.94 9.37
C ASP A 1058 0.01 -21.91 9.35
N ASP A 1059 -0.28 -23.18 9.67
CA ASP A 1059 0.62 -24.29 9.38
C ASP A 1059 0.41 -24.72 7.91
N LEU A 1060 1.27 -24.23 7.03
CA LEU A 1060 1.19 -24.54 5.60
C LEU A 1060 1.41 -26.02 5.30
N HIS A 1061 2.18 -26.73 6.12
CA HIS A 1061 2.40 -28.16 5.94
C HIS A 1061 1.12 -28.93 6.26
N LYS A 1062 0.50 -28.64 7.40
CA LYS A 1062 -0.80 -29.18 7.79
C LYS A 1062 -1.86 -28.87 6.72
N ARG A 1063 -1.92 -27.64 6.21
CA ARG A 1063 -2.84 -27.23 5.12
C ARG A 1063 -2.64 -28.06 3.85
N ASN A 1064 -1.40 -28.33 3.45
CA ASN A 1064 -1.11 -29.18 2.29
C ASN A 1064 -1.50 -30.64 2.53
N GLU A 1065 -1.24 -31.18 3.72
CA GLU A 1065 -1.64 -32.54 4.08
C GLU A 1065 -3.17 -32.72 3.98
N ILE A 1066 -3.94 -31.76 4.53
CA ILE A 1066 -5.41 -31.72 4.42
C ILE A 1066 -5.84 -31.69 2.95
N HIS A 1067 -5.24 -30.82 2.14
CA HIS A 1067 -5.57 -30.66 0.71
C HIS A 1067 -5.28 -31.94 -0.08
N CYS A 1068 -4.15 -32.59 0.16
CA CYS A 1068 -3.77 -33.84 -0.49
C CYS A 1068 -4.74 -34.98 -0.12
N HIS A 1069 -5.08 -35.14 1.16
CA HIS A 1069 -6.10 -36.09 1.59
C HIS A 1069 -7.47 -35.80 0.97
N TYR A 1070 -7.87 -34.53 0.88
CA TYR A 1070 -9.11 -34.15 0.23
C TYR A 1070 -9.12 -34.53 -1.27
N MET A 1071 -8.04 -34.26 -2.00
CA MET A 1071 -7.91 -34.65 -3.41
C MET A 1071 -7.95 -36.17 -3.61
N MET A 1072 -7.19 -36.93 -2.80
CA MET A 1072 -7.23 -38.39 -2.86
C MET A 1072 -8.63 -38.91 -2.56
N GLY A 1073 -9.32 -38.35 -1.56
CA GLY A 1073 -10.71 -38.68 -1.26
C GLY A 1073 -11.64 -38.47 -2.46
N LEU A 1074 -11.55 -37.32 -3.13
CA LEU A 1074 -12.33 -37.01 -4.34
C LEU A 1074 -12.02 -37.98 -5.50
N GLY A 1075 -10.74 -38.27 -5.75
CA GLY A 1075 -10.32 -39.19 -6.80
C GLY A 1075 -10.80 -40.62 -6.55
N GLN A 1076 -10.64 -41.13 -5.32
CA GLN A 1076 -11.10 -42.47 -4.93
C GLN A 1076 -12.63 -42.59 -4.99
N LEU A 1077 -13.35 -41.54 -4.60
CA LEU A 1077 -14.81 -41.47 -4.73
C LEU A 1077 -15.22 -41.57 -6.20
N GLY A 1078 -14.56 -40.82 -7.08
CA GLY A 1078 -14.78 -40.88 -8.54
C GLY A 1078 -14.48 -42.25 -9.16
N LEU A 1079 -13.49 -42.97 -8.63
CA LEU A 1079 -13.16 -44.34 -9.04
C LEU A 1079 -14.13 -45.40 -8.48
N GLY A 1080 -15.08 -45.02 -7.63
CA GLY A 1080 -16.03 -45.92 -6.98
C GLY A 1080 -15.44 -46.69 -5.80
N ARG A 1081 -14.27 -46.28 -5.28
CA ARG A 1081 -13.58 -46.89 -4.13
C ARG A 1081 -14.00 -46.19 -2.84
N ILE A 1082 -15.27 -46.37 -2.47
CA ILE A 1082 -15.92 -45.61 -1.39
C ILE A 1082 -15.19 -45.71 -0.04
N ARG A 1083 -14.67 -46.90 0.33
CA ARG A 1083 -13.96 -47.09 1.61
C ARG A 1083 -12.67 -46.27 1.69
N GLU A 1084 -11.89 -46.25 0.61
CA GLU A 1084 -10.64 -45.47 0.52
C GLU A 1084 -10.96 -43.97 0.54
N ALA A 1085 -12.02 -43.55 -0.15
CA ALA A 1085 -12.48 -42.17 -0.12
C ALA A 1085 -12.88 -41.71 1.29
N GLU A 1086 -13.67 -42.51 2.00
CA GLU A 1086 -14.07 -42.21 3.39
C GLU A 1086 -12.87 -42.10 4.33
N GLU A 1087 -11.85 -42.95 4.17
CA GLU A 1087 -10.63 -42.92 4.98
C GLU A 1087 -9.90 -41.58 4.80
N HIS A 1088 -9.68 -41.15 3.56
CA HIS A 1088 -9.01 -39.89 3.28
C HIS A 1088 -9.81 -38.66 3.71
N PHE A 1089 -11.13 -38.63 3.52
CA PHE A 1089 -11.94 -37.53 4.04
C PHE A 1089 -11.92 -37.46 5.57
N ARG A 1090 -11.91 -38.62 6.26
CA ARG A 1090 -11.75 -38.66 7.72
C ARG A 1090 -10.36 -38.22 8.18
N GLN A 1091 -9.31 -38.52 7.42
CA GLN A 1091 -7.95 -38.02 7.70
C GLN A 1091 -7.91 -36.49 7.59
N ALA A 1092 -8.47 -35.93 6.51
CA ALA A 1092 -8.59 -34.48 6.34
C ALA A 1092 -9.36 -33.83 7.50
N LEU A 1093 -10.50 -34.41 7.92
CA LEU A 1093 -11.32 -33.91 9.02
C LEU A 1093 -10.71 -34.13 10.41
N ALA A 1094 -9.83 -35.13 10.59
CA ALA A 1094 -9.09 -35.32 11.83
C ALA A 1094 -8.01 -34.25 12.01
N LEU A 1095 -7.40 -33.80 10.91
CA LEU A 1095 -6.46 -32.69 10.91
C LEU A 1095 -7.20 -31.34 11.02
N GLU A 1096 -8.30 -31.17 10.30
CA GLU A 1096 -9.11 -29.95 10.27
C GLU A 1096 -10.60 -30.28 10.31
N PRO A 1097 -11.21 -30.31 11.51
CA PRO A 1097 -12.64 -30.57 11.69
C PRO A 1097 -13.53 -29.60 10.92
N HIS A 1098 -13.00 -28.43 10.52
CA HIS A 1098 -13.73 -27.38 9.80
C HIS A 1098 -13.62 -27.47 8.28
N HIS A 1099 -13.06 -28.55 7.71
CA HIS A 1099 -12.88 -28.68 6.27
C HIS A 1099 -14.21 -29.01 5.54
N GLN A 1100 -14.97 -27.97 5.18
CA GLN A 1100 -16.32 -28.05 4.59
C GLN A 1100 -16.41 -29.01 3.40
N GLY A 1101 -15.47 -28.96 2.45
CA GLY A 1101 -15.48 -29.85 1.28
C GLY A 1101 -15.31 -31.32 1.65
N ALA A 1102 -14.51 -31.64 2.67
CA ALA A 1102 -14.29 -33.04 3.08
C ALA A 1102 -15.53 -33.58 3.81
N ALA A 1103 -16.19 -32.75 4.64
CA ALA A 1103 -17.44 -33.10 5.30
C ALA A 1103 -18.55 -33.42 4.28
N GLN A 1104 -18.75 -32.55 3.29
CA GLN A 1104 -19.77 -32.71 2.25
C GLN A 1104 -19.55 -33.97 1.40
N HIS A 1105 -18.32 -34.21 0.94
CA HIS A 1105 -18.04 -35.38 0.09
C HIS A 1105 -18.00 -36.68 0.90
N LEU A 1106 -17.72 -36.62 2.21
CA LEU A 1106 -17.91 -37.77 3.12
C LEU A 1106 -19.39 -38.13 3.29
N GLU A 1107 -20.29 -37.13 3.30
CA GLU A 1107 -21.74 -37.37 3.27
C GLU A 1107 -22.17 -37.97 1.92
N LEU A 1108 -21.62 -37.47 0.81
CA LEU A 1108 -21.88 -38.00 -0.54
C LEU A 1108 -21.51 -39.48 -0.67
N CYS A 1109 -20.44 -39.95 0.00
CA CYS A 1109 -20.10 -41.38 0.08
C CYS A 1109 -21.24 -42.25 0.65
N ARG A 1110 -22.12 -41.66 1.48
CA ARG A 1110 -23.23 -42.36 2.16
C ARG A 1110 -24.55 -42.25 1.38
N THR A 1111 -24.82 -41.11 0.74
CA THR A 1111 -26.09 -40.83 0.06
C THR A 1111 -26.10 -41.23 -1.42
N GLY A 1112 -24.96 -41.18 -2.11
CA GLY A 1112 -24.81 -41.65 -3.50
C GLY A 1112 -25.32 -40.71 -4.60
N ILE A 1113 -25.98 -39.59 -4.25
CA ILE A 1113 -26.37 -38.47 -5.12
C ILE A 1113 -26.05 -37.17 -4.40
#